data_AF-A0A936W202-F1
#
_entry.id   AF-A0A936W202-F1
#
_cell.length_a   1.000
_cell.length_b   1.000
_cell.length_c   1.000
_cell.angle_alpha   90.00
_cell.angle_beta   90.00
_cell.angle_gamma   90.00
#
_symmetry.space_group_name_H-M   'P 1'
#
loop_
_entity.id
_entity.type
_entity.pdbx_description
1 polymer ?
#
loop_
_entity_poly.entity_id
_entity_poly.type
_entity_poly.pdbx_seq_one_letter_code
_entity_poly.pdbx_strand_id
1 'polypeptide(L)'
;MRYTLLFSLRQGQGRMEGLHFREIKNKENPDDNDKEVINERASTYESIQRKVRLYLNATLTLFIIVLLATGVTIWMARQGNWTHTWTALMITSLLNIMFIVLFQHFRTAFSMVDLPTYSRWVPIYHLKDDIRYVRFFAVMGFICLLVFIGGTFQPAKINALVFILLFTYLVYGFVVVLMKHHLYYRESMTNLLIEVPSQIAKTFFEKYVPILGLVLIVWILYTGSAGNGLHVLHPVKEEGAQLVSIDTFKNKIKTLSIDPGKDTMYFVSSYGGGLRATAWTMLLLEELQKHPRFPEKTIAMSGVSGGFLGLSFYTSILAEDTAAQVRKAKIDMIGKHNILSIDIAYLLGFDFVREMFPYIDSFCFDDRAGRSMQEYATLIHPKQDERKKLLETSYRQYWGNAFLNPKNKFIPALIGNSTGTHSRYGVAFSINNNKQDFALPFDSIFPGAVDILELEGDHSITYLDATSTVERFPIFSPTAQIKGKGHFLDGGYFENSGLLSLISFYEYLKKDASLNITDTTTKIIVFINSKDAYIRKVLGDSVIVKNELATGEMGAILSTVADIDILPLALEDKYKQQFGKNFIPVYLPYPITYDDVVALIRGTPAEPLKIQDLINASNKKISDLIGPYKDKNLFPVPPALARVLSDPAYEYMKAMLQHEEVKETIARIN
;
A
#
# COMPACT_ATOMS: atom_id res chain seq x y z
N MET A 1 -19.89 -26.28 -9.52
CA MET A 1 -20.32 -27.13 -8.39
C MET A 1 -21.20 -28.31 -8.82
N ARG A 2 -22.33 -28.13 -9.53
CA ARG A 2 -23.17 -29.27 -9.98
C ARG A 2 -22.42 -30.32 -10.82
N TYR A 3 -21.54 -29.89 -11.73
CA TYR A 3 -20.70 -30.80 -12.53
C TYR A 3 -19.66 -31.56 -11.69
N THR A 4 -19.01 -30.90 -10.74
CA THR A 4 -18.05 -31.54 -9.82
C THR A 4 -18.74 -32.54 -8.90
N LEU A 5 -19.96 -32.24 -8.45
CA LEU A 5 -20.79 -33.15 -7.64
C LEU A 5 -21.27 -34.37 -8.47
N LEU A 6 -21.76 -34.15 -9.69
CA LEU A 6 -22.15 -35.22 -10.61
C LEU A 6 -20.97 -36.13 -11.01
N PHE A 7 -19.78 -35.55 -11.15
CA PHE A 7 -18.56 -36.30 -11.43
C PHE A 7 -18.05 -37.06 -10.20
N SER A 8 -18.17 -36.47 -9.00
CA SER A 8 -17.91 -37.14 -7.71
C SER A 8 -18.87 -38.31 -7.46
N LEU A 9 -20.15 -38.16 -7.80
CA LEU A 9 -21.16 -39.22 -7.71
C LEU A 9 -20.89 -40.36 -8.71
N ARG A 10 -20.51 -40.04 -9.96
CA ARG A 10 -20.05 -41.05 -10.94
C ARG A 10 -18.74 -41.72 -10.52
N GLN A 11 -17.82 -40.99 -9.89
CA GLN A 11 -16.60 -41.56 -9.31
C GLN A 11 -16.90 -42.40 -8.06
N GLY A 12 -17.93 -42.06 -7.27
CA GLY A 12 -18.43 -42.87 -6.16
C GLY A 12 -19.01 -44.20 -6.62
N GLN A 13 -19.79 -44.20 -7.72
CA GLN A 13 -20.24 -45.42 -8.40
C GLN A 13 -19.05 -46.26 -8.91
N GLY A 14 -18.09 -45.64 -9.60
CA GLY A 14 -16.86 -46.34 -10.05
C GLY A 14 -15.97 -46.84 -8.91
N ARG A 15 -15.96 -46.16 -7.75
CA ARG A 15 -15.25 -46.58 -6.53
C ARG A 15 -15.90 -47.80 -5.90
N MET A 16 -17.23 -47.82 -5.82
CA MET A 16 -18.02 -48.96 -5.35
C MET A 16 -17.85 -50.16 -6.29
N GLU A 17 -17.92 -49.96 -7.60
CA GLU A 17 -17.70 -51.02 -8.60
C GLU A 17 -16.26 -51.56 -8.59
N GLY A 18 -15.25 -50.70 -8.40
CA GLY A 18 -13.85 -51.09 -8.33
C GLY A 18 -13.46 -51.78 -7.02
N LEU A 19 -14.05 -51.39 -5.89
CA LEU A 19 -13.90 -52.09 -4.60
C LEU A 19 -14.61 -53.44 -4.62
N HIS A 20 -15.83 -53.50 -5.14
CA HIS A 20 -16.61 -54.73 -5.27
C HIS A 20 -15.93 -55.75 -6.20
N PHE A 21 -15.35 -55.30 -7.33
CA PHE A 21 -14.55 -56.17 -8.21
C PHE A 21 -13.26 -56.68 -7.54
N ARG A 22 -12.61 -55.85 -6.70
CA ARG A 22 -11.43 -56.26 -5.92
C ARG A 22 -11.76 -57.31 -4.86
N GLU A 23 -12.88 -57.15 -4.16
CA GLU A 23 -13.36 -58.12 -3.17
C GLU A 23 -13.71 -59.46 -3.83
N ILE A 24 -14.42 -59.43 -4.96
CA ILE A 24 -14.74 -60.64 -5.74
C ILE A 24 -13.45 -61.33 -6.24
N LYS A 25 -12.47 -60.55 -6.74
CA LYS A 25 -11.18 -61.09 -7.24
C LYS A 25 -10.28 -61.69 -6.14
N ASN A 26 -10.39 -61.20 -4.91
CA ASN A 26 -9.55 -61.64 -3.77
C ASN A 26 -10.21 -62.72 -2.90
N LYS A 27 -11.42 -63.21 -3.24
CA LYS A 27 -12.04 -64.36 -2.57
C LYS A 27 -11.17 -65.61 -2.74
N GLU A 28 -10.90 -66.33 -1.65
CA GLU A 28 -10.16 -67.62 -1.68
C GLU A 28 -10.90 -68.72 -2.46
N ASN A 29 -12.23 -68.61 -2.63
CA ASN A 29 -13.05 -69.50 -3.45
C ASN A 29 -14.23 -68.73 -4.10
N PRO A 30 -14.08 -68.19 -5.32
CA PRO A 30 -15.17 -67.53 -6.03
C PRO A 30 -16.17 -68.55 -6.60
N ASP A 31 -17.47 -68.28 -6.47
CA ASP A 31 -18.51 -69.11 -7.09
C ASP A 31 -18.58 -68.91 -8.63
N ASP A 32 -19.36 -69.71 -9.35
CA ASP A 32 -19.38 -69.61 -10.82
C ASP A 32 -19.98 -68.29 -11.34
N ASN A 33 -20.83 -67.64 -10.54
CA ASN A 33 -21.39 -66.32 -10.85
C ASN A 33 -20.33 -65.22 -10.64
N ASP A 34 -19.51 -65.33 -9.58
CA ASP A 34 -18.34 -64.49 -9.33
C ASP A 34 -17.33 -64.60 -10.49
N LYS A 35 -17.06 -65.81 -11.02
CA LYS A 35 -16.13 -66.03 -12.15
C LYS A 35 -16.62 -65.42 -13.45
N GLU A 36 -17.93 -65.46 -13.73
CA GLU A 36 -18.54 -64.87 -14.92
C GLU A 36 -18.46 -63.33 -14.87
N VAL A 37 -18.79 -62.73 -13.71
CA VAL A 37 -18.62 -61.30 -13.45
C VAL A 37 -17.15 -60.87 -13.48
N ILE A 38 -16.22 -61.70 -12.99
CA ILE A 38 -14.78 -61.44 -13.07
C ILE A 38 -14.35 -61.33 -14.54
N ASN A 39 -14.74 -62.29 -15.39
CA ASN A 39 -14.35 -62.31 -16.81
C ASN A 39 -14.98 -61.16 -17.60
N GLU A 40 -16.25 -60.83 -17.37
CA GLU A 40 -16.94 -59.75 -18.07
C GLU A 40 -16.35 -58.37 -17.72
N ARG A 41 -16.00 -58.16 -16.45
CA ARG A 41 -15.48 -56.87 -15.95
C ARG A 41 -13.96 -56.72 -16.02
N ALA A 42 -13.20 -57.79 -16.21
CA ALA A 42 -11.73 -57.76 -16.28
C ALA A 42 -11.19 -56.86 -17.39
N SER A 43 -11.77 -56.94 -18.60
CA SER A 43 -11.35 -56.14 -19.76
C SER A 43 -11.58 -54.63 -19.55
N THR A 44 -12.72 -54.28 -18.94
CA THR A 44 -13.07 -52.90 -18.59
C THR A 44 -12.16 -52.38 -17.48
N TYR A 45 -11.87 -53.20 -16.47
CA TYR A 45 -10.96 -52.85 -15.38
C TYR A 45 -9.52 -52.62 -15.86
N GLU A 46 -8.99 -53.47 -16.75
CA GLU A 46 -7.66 -53.28 -17.35
C GLU A 46 -7.57 -52.00 -18.19
N SER A 47 -8.61 -51.69 -18.96
CA SER A 47 -8.70 -50.43 -19.74
C SER A 47 -8.67 -49.20 -18.82
N ILE A 48 -9.40 -49.23 -17.71
CA ILE A 48 -9.39 -48.17 -16.69
C ILE A 48 -8.01 -48.05 -16.04
N GLN A 49 -7.41 -49.17 -15.61
CA GLN A 49 -6.07 -49.16 -15.04
C GLN A 49 -5.04 -48.56 -16.00
N ARG A 50 -5.09 -48.89 -17.29
CA ARG A 50 -4.17 -48.36 -18.30
C ARG A 50 -4.28 -46.84 -18.44
N LYS A 51 -5.51 -46.32 -18.49
CA LYS A 51 -5.78 -44.87 -18.55
C LYS A 51 -5.29 -44.16 -17.27
N VAL A 52 -5.59 -44.70 -16.09
CA VAL A 52 -5.15 -44.11 -14.82
C VAL A 52 -3.63 -44.11 -14.68
N ARG A 53 -2.93 -45.17 -15.11
CA ARG A 53 -1.45 -45.19 -15.15
C ARG A 53 -0.87 -44.17 -16.12
N LEU A 54 -1.49 -43.97 -17.29
CA LEU A 54 -1.08 -42.94 -18.23
C LEU A 54 -1.16 -41.54 -17.59
N TYR A 55 -2.30 -41.21 -16.95
CA TYR A 55 -2.46 -39.94 -16.26
C TYR A 55 -1.51 -39.79 -15.07
N LEU A 56 -1.26 -40.88 -14.33
CA LEU A 56 -0.28 -40.88 -13.23
C LEU A 56 1.11 -40.52 -13.75
N ASN A 57 1.56 -41.18 -14.82
CA ASN A 57 2.87 -40.91 -15.42
C ASN A 57 2.95 -39.48 -15.95
N ALA A 58 1.90 -38.98 -16.62
CA ALA A 58 1.85 -37.59 -17.08
C ALA A 58 1.98 -36.60 -15.91
N THR A 59 1.25 -36.82 -14.81
CA THR A 59 1.31 -35.96 -13.62
C THR A 59 2.68 -36.04 -12.93
N LEU A 60 3.30 -37.22 -12.86
CA LEU A 60 4.64 -37.41 -12.30
C LEU A 60 5.73 -36.74 -13.14
N THR A 61 5.68 -36.91 -14.46
CA THR A 61 6.59 -36.25 -15.39
C THR A 61 6.47 -34.74 -15.24
N LEU A 62 5.25 -34.22 -15.20
CA LEU A 62 5.03 -32.79 -15.05
C LEU A 62 5.52 -32.26 -13.69
N PHE A 63 5.35 -33.01 -12.61
CA PHE A 63 5.91 -32.66 -11.30
C PHE A 63 7.44 -32.53 -11.35
N ILE A 64 8.14 -33.47 -11.99
CA ILE A 64 9.59 -33.43 -12.16
C ILE A 64 9.99 -32.21 -13.01
N ILE A 65 9.26 -31.95 -14.10
CA ILE A 65 9.50 -30.78 -14.95
C ILE A 65 9.32 -29.49 -14.15
N VAL A 66 8.30 -29.39 -13.28
CA VAL A 66 8.09 -28.24 -12.40
C VAL A 66 9.26 -28.04 -11.43
N LEU A 67 9.78 -29.11 -10.83
CA LEU A 67 10.94 -29.02 -9.93
C LEU A 67 12.19 -28.55 -10.68
N LEU A 68 12.45 -29.10 -11.87
CA LEU A 68 13.56 -28.67 -12.73
C LEU A 68 13.40 -27.21 -13.15
N ALA A 69 12.21 -26.82 -13.61
CA ALA A 69 11.91 -25.45 -14.01
C ALA A 69 12.07 -24.48 -12.84
N THR A 70 11.63 -24.86 -11.64
CA THR A 70 11.84 -24.09 -10.41
C THR A 70 13.34 -23.91 -10.11
N GLY A 71 14.13 -24.99 -10.21
CA GLY A 71 15.58 -24.94 -10.07
C GLY A 71 16.24 -24.00 -11.08
N VAL A 72 15.80 -24.04 -12.34
CA VAL A 72 16.24 -23.12 -13.40
C VAL A 72 15.85 -21.68 -13.08
N THR A 73 14.61 -21.42 -12.64
CA THR A 73 14.17 -20.08 -12.24
C THR A 73 15.02 -19.53 -11.10
N ILE A 74 15.30 -20.32 -10.05
CA ILE A 74 16.16 -19.91 -8.93
C ILE A 74 17.58 -19.64 -9.41
N TRP A 75 18.13 -20.52 -10.26
CA TRP A 75 19.45 -20.33 -10.83
C TRP A 75 19.52 -19.04 -11.66
N MET A 76 18.55 -18.78 -12.54
CA MET A 76 18.48 -17.55 -13.34
C MET A 76 18.33 -16.29 -12.45
N ALA A 77 17.51 -16.36 -11.41
CA ALA A 77 17.34 -15.26 -10.45
C ALA A 77 18.68 -14.90 -9.78
N ARG A 78 19.50 -15.90 -9.44
CA ARG A 78 20.83 -15.70 -8.86
C ARG A 78 21.83 -15.10 -9.84
N GLN A 79 21.66 -15.28 -11.15
CA GLN A 79 22.50 -14.65 -12.17
C GLN A 79 22.17 -13.16 -12.39
N GLY A 80 21.10 -12.64 -11.78
CA GLY A 80 20.72 -11.23 -11.91
C GLY A 80 20.19 -10.82 -13.29
N ASN A 81 19.91 -11.78 -14.19
CA ASN A 81 19.29 -11.49 -15.48
C ASN A 81 17.76 -11.53 -15.35
N TRP A 82 17.17 -10.35 -15.14
CA TRP A 82 15.74 -10.22 -14.87
C TRP A 82 14.84 -10.69 -16.02
N THR A 83 15.19 -10.42 -17.28
CA THR A 83 14.37 -10.84 -18.43
C THR A 83 14.27 -12.37 -18.54
N HIS A 84 15.39 -13.06 -18.38
CA HIS A 84 15.39 -14.53 -18.36
C HIS A 84 14.73 -15.10 -17.11
N THR A 85 14.94 -14.47 -15.95
CA THR A 85 14.28 -14.84 -14.70
C THR A 85 12.76 -14.75 -14.82
N TRP A 86 12.24 -13.65 -15.39
CA TRP A 86 10.81 -13.47 -15.64
C TRP A 86 10.25 -14.50 -16.61
N THR A 87 10.97 -14.76 -17.71
CA THR A 87 10.55 -15.78 -18.69
C THR A 87 10.49 -17.16 -18.05
N ALA A 88 11.53 -17.54 -17.28
CA ALA A 88 11.55 -18.80 -16.55
C ALA A 88 10.45 -18.86 -15.49
N LEU A 89 10.16 -17.77 -14.78
CA LEU A 89 9.09 -17.70 -13.79
C LEU A 89 7.71 -17.94 -14.45
N MET A 90 7.44 -17.33 -15.61
CA MET A 90 6.20 -17.52 -16.35
C MET A 90 6.04 -18.97 -16.81
N ILE A 91 7.11 -19.57 -17.36
CA ILE A 91 7.12 -20.97 -17.77
C ILE A 91 6.88 -21.90 -16.58
N THR A 92 7.64 -21.71 -15.49
CA THR A 92 7.48 -22.49 -14.24
C THR A 92 6.06 -22.35 -13.68
N SER A 93 5.48 -21.15 -13.72
CA SER A 93 4.11 -20.92 -13.26
C SER A 93 3.08 -21.65 -14.11
N LEU A 94 3.21 -21.60 -15.44
CA LEU A 94 2.34 -22.34 -16.36
C LEU A 94 2.42 -23.85 -16.12
N LEU A 95 3.63 -24.39 -16.01
CA LEU A 95 3.86 -25.81 -15.73
C LEU A 95 3.26 -26.22 -14.39
N ASN A 96 3.37 -25.36 -13.37
CA ASN A 96 2.79 -25.61 -12.05
C ASN A 96 1.25 -25.59 -12.11
N ILE A 97 0.63 -24.66 -12.84
CA ILE A 97 -0.82 -24.64 -13.06
C ILE A 97 -1.28 -25.93 -13.73
N MET A 98 -0.60 -26.36 -14.79
CA MET A 98 -0.91 -27.62 -15.48
C MET A 98 -0.78 -28.82 -14.53
N PHE A 99 0.27 -28.84 -13.70
CA PHE A 99 0.48 -29.88 -12.70
C PHE A 99 -0.66 -29.92 -11.69
N ILE A 100 -1.03 -28.77 -11.11
CA ILE A 100 -2.09 -28.66 -10.11
C ILE A 100 -3.43 -29.10 -10.71
N VAL A 101 -3.75 -28.68 -11.94
CA VAL A 101 -5.00 -29.06 -12.63
C VAL A 101 -5.05 -30.57 -12.85
N LEU A 102 -4.01 -31.16 -13.44
CA LEU A 102 -3.95 -32.61 -13.68
C LEU A 102 -3.99 -33.40 -12.38
N PHE A 103 -3.22 -32.96 -11.37
CA PHE A 103 -3.22 -33.58 -10.06
C PHE A 103 -4.61 -33.53 -9.44
N GLN A 104 -5.26 -32.36 -9.35
CA GLN A 104 -6.58 -32.23 -8.73
C GLN A 104 -7.67 -33.05 -9.44
N HIS A 105 -7.65 -33.14 -10.78
CA HIS A 105 -8.66 -33.88 -11.54
C HIS A 105 -8.49 -35.40 -11.45
N PHE A 106 -7.26 -35.90 -11.37
CA PHE A 106 -6.98 -37.34 -11.42
C PHE A 106 -6.59 -37.95 -10.06
N ARG A 107 -6.38 -37.14 -9.02
CA ARG A 107 -6.02 -37.60 -7.67
C ARG A 107 -6.98 -38.67 -7.14
N THR A 108 -8.28 -38.44 -7.24
CA THR A 108 -9.29 -39.39 -6.77
C THR A 108 -9.29 -40.67 -7.62
N ALA A 109 -9.01 -40.59 -8.93
CA ALA A 109 -8.82 -41.77 -9.78
C ALA A 109 -7.55 -42.56 -9.42
N PHE A 110 -6.48 -41.90 -8.95
CA PHE A 110 -5.27 -42.58 -8.45
C PHE A 110 -5.53 -43.38 -7.17
N SER A 111 -6.59 -43.08 -6.42
CA SER A 111 -7.00 -43.88 -5.26
C SER A 111 -7.63 -45.23 -5.64
N MET A 112 -8.12 -45.37 -6.89
CA MET A 112 -8.89 -46.53 -7.35
C MET A 112 -8.03 -47.65 -7.97
N VAL A 113 -6.73 -47.41 -8.17
CA VAL A 113 -5.82 -48.32 -8.89
C VAL A 113 -4.59 -48.63 -8.05
N ASP A 114 -4.02 -49.83 -8.23
CA ASP A 114 -2.71 -50.15 -7.67
C ASP A 114 -1.63 -49.33 -8.35
N LEU A 115 -1.14 -48.34 -7.61
CA LEU A 115 -0.08 -47.47 -8.09
C LEU A 115 1.26 -48.23 -8.07
N PRO A 116 2.08 -48.11 -9.13
CA PRO A 116 3.41 -48.70 -9.17
C PRO A 116 4.28 -48.28 -7.99
N THR A 117 5.24 -49.11 -7.57
CA THR A 117 6.09 -48.86 -6.39
C THR A 117 6.83 -47.52 -6.45
N TYR A 118 7.25 -47.08 -7.64
CA TYR A 118 7.94 -45.80 -7.83
C TYR A 118 7.07 -44.58 -7.49
N SER A 119 5.75 -44.69 -7.55
CA SER A 119 4.84 -43.58 -7.22
C SER A 119 4.89 -43.21 -5.73
N ARG A 120 5.30 -44.13 -4.86
CA ARG A 120 5.39 -43.92 -3.40
C ARG A 120 6.39 -42.83 -3.01
N TRP A 121 7.34 -42.51 -3.89
CA TRP A 121 8.36 -41.50 -3.66
C TRP A 121 7.89 -40.06 -3.95
N VAL A 122 6.65 -39.88 -4.42
CA VAL A 122 6.14 -38.57 -4.86
C VAL A 122 4.93 -38.15 -4.01
N PRO A 123 4.80 -36.86 -3.63
CA PRO A 123 3.71 -36.38 -2.77
C PRO A 123 2.30 -36.76 -3.24
N ILE A 124 2.12 -36.96 -4.55
CA ILE A 124 0.88 -37.43 -5.19
C ILE A 124 0.34 -38.71 -4.53
N TYR A 125 1.21 -39.66 -4.19
CA TYR A 125 0.80 -40.92 -3.57
C TYR A 125 0.22 -40.73 -2.16
N HIS A 126 0.78 -39.80 -1.40
CA HIS A 126 0.33 -39.52 -0.03
C HIS A 126 -0.95 -38.69 0.02
N LEU A 127 -1.23 -37.93 -1.03
CA LEU A 127 -2.40 -37.06 -1.16
C LEU A 127 -3.54 -37.69 -2.00
N LYS A 128 -3.37 -38.91 -2.52
CA LYS A 128 -4.41 -39.59 -3.33
C LYS A 128 -5.73 -39.80 -2.58
N ASP A 129 -5.67 -39.91 -1.26
CA ASP A 129 -6.82 -40.07 -0.38
C ASP A 129 -7.41 -38.70 0.01
N ASP A 130 -8.73 -38.57 -0.04
CA ASP A 130 -9.44 -37.31 0.21
C ASP A 130 -9.26 -36.81 1.64
N ILE A 131 -9.23 -37.71 2.63
CA ILE A 131 -9.03 -37.36 4.03
C ILE A 131 -7.61 -36.86 4.24
N ARG A 132 -6.60 -37.56 3.70
CA ARG A 132 -5.20 -37.10 3.76
C ARG A 132 -4.99 -35.77 3.04
N TYR A 133 -5.65 -35.57 1.91
CA TYR A 133 -5.61 -34.29 1.19
C TYR A 133 -6.18 -33.15 2.03
N VAL A 134 -7.36 -33.32 2.63
CA VAL A 134 -7.96 -32.29 3.49
C VAL A 134 -7.09 -32.03 4.74
N ARG A 135 -6.58 -33.09 5.39
CA ARG A 135 -5.67 -32.97 6.54
C ARG A 135 -4.39 -32.23 6.18
N PHE A 136 -3.81 -32.50 5.00
CA PHE A 136 -2.63 -31.79 4.52
C PHE A 136 -2.89 -30.28 4.43
N PHE A 137 -4.00 -29.86 3.83
CA PHE A 137 -4.33 -28.44 3.75
C PHE A 137 -4.65 -27.80 5.11
N ALA A 138 -5.24 -28.55 6.04
CA ALA A 138 -5.45 -28.07 7.42
C ALA A 138 -4.12 -27.84 8.13
N VAL A 139 -3.17 -28.79 8.04
CA VAL A 139 -1.82 -28.66 8.60
C VAL A 139 -1.07 -27.51 7.95
N MET A 140 -1.13 -27.38 6.62
CA MET A 140 -0.53 -26.25 5.92
C MET A 140 -1.14 -24.92 6.34
N GLY A 141 -2.46 -24.84 6.51
CA GLY A 141 -3.13 -23.66 7.05
C GLY A 141 -2.61 -23.27 8.44
N PHE A 142 -2.38 -24.26 9.32
CA PHE A 142 -1.79 -24.03 10.64
C PHE A 142 -0.32 -23.58 10.56
N ILE A 143 0.50 -24.18 9.68
CA ILE A 143 1.87 -23.71 9.43
C ILE A 143 1.86 -22.28 8.90
N CYS A 144 0.96 -21.95 7.96
CA CYS A 144 0.80 -20.59 7.46
C CYS A 144 0.43 -19.60 8.57
N LEU A 145 -0.44 -19.98 9.52
CA LEU A 145 -0.74 -19.17 10.69
C LEU A 145 0.51 -18.89 11.54
N LEU A 146 1.31 -19.92 11.84
CA LEU A 146 2.55 -19.74 12.62
C LEU A 146 3.56 -18.83 11.90
N VAL A 147 3.74 -19.03 10.58
CA VAL A 147 4.63 -18.20 9.76
C VAL A 147 4.10 -16.77 9.65
N PHE A 148 2.79 -16.60 9.51
CA PHE A 148 2.15 -15.29 9.46
C PHE A 148 2.40 -14.53 10.78
N ILE A 149 2.09 -15.14 11.93
CA ILE A 149 2.31 -14.54 13.26
C ILE A 149 3.79 -14.20 13.47
N GLY A 150 4.70 -15.14 13.16
CA GLY A 150 6.14 -14.92 13.26
C GLY A 150 6.62 -13.77 12.37
N GLY A 151 6.09 -13.67 11.15
CA GLY A 151 6.39 -12.61 10.21
C GLY A 151 5.94 -11.23 10.67
N THR A 152 4.82 -11.13 11.39
CA THR A 152 4.27 -9.85 11.87
C THR A 152 5.17 -9.15 12.89
N PHE A 153 6.14 -9.83 13.52
CA PHE A 153 7.13 -9.18 14.38
C PHE A 153 8.22 -8.42 13.61
N GLN A 154 8.50 -8.78 12.35
CA GLN A 154 9.44 -8.06 11.47
C GLN A 154 8.85 -7.91 10.06
N PRO A 155 7.69 -7.24 9.91
CA PRO A 155 6.92 -7.31 8.68
C PRO A 155 7.61 -6.59 7.51
N ALA A 156 8.36 -5.52 7.77
CA ALA A 156 9.10 -4.79 6.73
C ALA A 156 10.14 -5.66 5.98
N LYS A 157 10.64 -6.75 6.58
CA LYS A 157 11.60 -7.67 5.95
C LYS A 157 10.98 -8.69 5.01
N ILE A 158 9.65 -8.82 5.03
CA ILE A 158 8.90 -9.80 4.25
C ILE A 158 8.10 -9.02 3.21
N ASN A 159 8.03 -9.50 1.97
CA ASN A 159 7.22 -8.84 0.94
C ASN A 159 5.71 -8.94 1.26
N ALA A 160 4.96 -7.86 1.04
CA ALA A 160 3.53 -7.80 1.36
C ALA A 160 2.71 -8.90 0.66
N LEU A 161 3.09 -9.30 -0.55
CA LEU A 161 2.46 -10.41 -1.28
C LEU A 161 2.58 -11.74 -0.53
N VAL A 162 3.67 -11.95 0.20
CA VAL A 162 3.84 -13.17 1.01
C VAL A 162 2.80 -13.20 2.13
N PHE A 163 2.53 -12.08 2.81
CA PHE A 163 1.46 -12.00 3.81
C PHE A 163 0.08 -12.25 3.20
N ILE A 164 -0.21 -11.68 2.03
CA ILE A 164 -1.49 -11.92 1.32
C ILE A 164 -1.65 -13.40 0.98
N LEU A 165 -0.58 -14.04 0.49
CA LEU A 165 -0.59 -15.47 0.16
C LEU A 165 -0.78 -16.33 1.42
N LEU A 166 -0.01 -16.07 2.49
CA LEU A 166 -0.14 -16.77 3.76
C LEU A 166 -1.57 -16.66 4.32
N PHE A 167 -2.16 -15.46 4.27
CA PHE A 167 -3.53 -15.24 4.70
C PHE A 167 -4.55 -15.98 3.81
N THR A 168 -4.34 -16.00 2.50
CA THR A 168 -5.21 -16.75 1.57
C THR A 168 -5.17 -18.25 1.87
N TYR A 169 -3.99 -18.82 2.15
CA TYR A 169 -3.86 -20.22 2.57
C TYR A 169 -4.46 -20.49 3.95
N LEU A 170 -4.39 -19.53 4.87
CA LEU A 170 -5.07 -19.59 6.17
C LEU A 170 -6.59 -19.64 5.97
N VAL A 171 -7.17 -18.76 5.15
CA VAL A 171 -8.61 -18.80 4.82
C VAL A 171 -9.00 -20.16 4.23
N TYR A 172 -8.19 -20.74 3.35
CA TYR A 172 -8.45 -22.08 2.85
C TYR A 172 -8.39 -23.15 3.95
N GLY A 173 -7.34 -23.13 4.77
CA GLY A 173 -7.10 -24.10 5.84
C GLY A 173 -8.14 -24.07 6.96
N PHE A 174 -8.73 -22.90 7.24
CA PHE A 174 -9.70 -22.72 8.33
C PHE A 174 -11.14 -22.61 7.85
N VAL A 175 -11.44 -21.92 6.75
CA VAL A 175 -12.83 -21.72 6.28
C VAL A 175 -13.24 -22.83 5.31
N VAL A 176 -12.45 -23.04 4.25
CA VAL A 176 -12.81 -23.99 3.18
C VAL A 176 -12.79 -25.42 3.69
N VAL A 177 -11.83 -25.79 4.55
CA VAL A 177 -11.78 -27.12 5.17
C VAL A 177 -12.99 -27.38 6.07
N LEU A 178 -13.41 -26.43 6.91
CA LEU A 178 -14.61 -26.57 7.75
C LEU A 178 -15.88 -26.76 6.90
N MET A 179 -16.02 -25.98 5.82
CA MET A 179 -17.13 -26.14 4.88
C MET A 179 -17.12 -27.50 4.18
N LYS A 180 -15.95 -28.03 3.81
CA LYS A 180 -15.83 -29.38 3.23
C LYS A 180 -16.27 -30.46 4.22
N HIS A 181 -15.90 -30.34 5.50
CA HIS A 181 -16.40 -31.25 6.53
C HIS A 181 -17.93 -31.14 6.69
N HIS A 182 -18.50 -29.92 6.70
CA HIS A 182 -19.95 -29.75 6.74
C HIS A 182 -20.67 -30.49 5.60
N LEU A 183 -20.17 -30.35 4.37
CA LEU A 183 -20.72 -31.06 3.20
C LEU A 183 -20.57 -32.58 3.34
N TYR A 184 -19.41 -33.06 3.79
CA TYR A 184 -19.13 -34.48 3.98
C TYR A 184 -20.09 -35.14 4.98
N TYR A 185 -20.33 -34.52 6.15
CA TYR A 185 -21.19 -35.11 7.17
C TYR A 185 -22.70 -35.03 6.86
N ARG A 186 -23.09 -34.21 5.87
CA ARG A 186 -24.48 -34.07 5.40
C ARG A 186 -24.83 -35.04 4.27
N GLU A 187 -23.83 -35.56 3.56
CA GLU A 187 -24.04 -36.53 2.49
C GLU A 187 -24.65 -37.81 3.06
N SER A 188 -25.77 -38.29 2.49
CA SER A 188 -26.48 -39.44 3.06
C SER A 188 -25.61 -40.69 2.93
N MET A 189 -25.32 -41.33 4.07
CA MET A 189 -24.56 -42.59 4.21
C MET A 189 -25.25 -43.81 3.56
N THR A 190 -26.08 -43.61 2.53
CA THR A 190 -26.83 -44.66 1.88
C THR A 190 -25.94 -45.55 0.99
N ASN A 191 -24.72 -45.09 0.65
CA ASN A 191 -23.88 -45.73 -0.38
C ASN A 191 -22.40 -45.97 0.01
N LEU A 192 -22.00 -45.88 1.28
CA LEU A 192 -20.58 -45.99 1.66
C LEU A 192 -20.37 -46.88 2.89
N LEU A 193 -19.64 -47.98 2.71
CA LEU A 193 -19.08 -48.87 3.74
C LEU A 193 -18.00 -48.13 4.56
N ILE A 194 -18.35 -47.03 5.22
CA ILE A 194 -17.43 -46.21 6.01
C ILE A 194 -17.83 -46.32 7.49
N GLU A 195 -16.81 -46.47 8.34
CA GLU A 195 -16.91 -46.44 9.81
C GLU A 195 -17.88 -45.36 10.28
N VAL A 196 -18.72 -45.71 11.26
CA VAL A 196 -19.72 -44.82 11.84
C VAL A 196 -19.04 -43.51 12.24
N PRO A 197 -19.34 -42.38 11.58
CA PRO A 197 -18.71 -41.12 11.91
C PRO A 197 -19.01 -40.80 13.38
N SER A 198 -17.98 -40.34 14.11
CA SER A 198 -18.16 -39.87 15.50
C SER A 198 -19.39 -38.99 15.59
N GLN A 199 -20.36 -39.40 16.40
CA GLN A 199 -21.64 -38.70 16.54
C GLN A 199 -21.43 -37.24 16.97
N ILE A 200 -20.37 -37.00 17.75
CA ILE A 200 -19.91 -35.66 18.16
C ILE A 200 -19.44 -34.87 16.94
N ALA A 201 -18.56 -35.43 16.12
CA ALA A 201 -18.04 -34.75 14.92
C ALA A 201 -19.17 -34.46 13.93
N LYS A 202 -20.06 -35.43 13.69
CA LYS A 202 -21.23 -35.25 12.83
C LYS A 202 -22.09 -34.09 13.31
N THR A 203 -22.45 -34.08 14.59
CA THR A 203 -23.25 -33.00 15.19
C THR A 203 -22.53 -31.64 15.08
N PHE A 204 -21.22 -31.60 15.33
CA PHE A 204 -20.40 -30.40 15.19
C PHE A 204 -20.41 -29.81 13.79
N PHE A 205 -20.02 -30.60 12.79
CA PHE A 205 -19.88 -30.10 11.43
C PHE A 205 -21.22 -29.88 10.73
N GLU A 206 -22.22 -30.72 10.98
CA GLU A 206 -23.54 -30.59 10.35
C GLU A 206 -24.34 -29.42 10.94
N LYS A 207 -24.41 -29.33 12.28
CA LYS A 207 -25.29 -28.37 12.97
C LYS A 207 -24.56 -27.11 13.42
N TYR A 208 -23.39 -27.24 14.06
CA TYR A 208 -22.73 -26.11 14.71
C TYR A 208 -21.88 -25.25 13.75
N VAL A 209 -21.20 -25.82 12.75
CA VAL A 209 -20.38 -25.03 11.81
C VAL A 209 -21.17 -23.96 11.04
N PRO A 210 -22.36 -24.24 10.46
CA PRO A 210 -23.17 -23.19 9.83
C PRO A 210 -23.62 -22.09 10.81
N ILE A 211 -23.98 -22.49 12.04
CA ILE A 211 -24.36 -21.56 13.11
C ILE A 211 -23.16 -20.67 13.47
N LEU A 212 -21.97 -21.25 13.66
CA LEU A 212 -20.74 -20.50 13.93
C LEU A 212 -20.42 -19.51 12.80
N GLY A 213 -20.62 -19.91 11.53
CA GLY A 213 -20.45 -19.02 10.39
C GLY A 213 -21.41 -17.83 10.42
N LEU A 214 -22.69 -18.07 10.72
CA LEU A 214 -23.68 -16.99 10.87
C LEU A 214 -23.38 -16.10 12.07
N VAL A 215 -23.04 -16.68 13.22
CA VAL A 215 -22.63 -15.95 14.42
C VAL A 215 -21.41 -15.07 14.12
N LEU A 216 -20.42 -15.59 13.38
CA LEU A 216 -19.24 -14.83 13.00
C LEU A 216 -19.59 -13.65 12.08
N ILE A 217 -20.49 -13.84 11.10
CA ILE A 217 -20.94 -12.74 10.22
C ILE A 217 -21.68 -11.67 11.04
N VAL A 218 -22.63 -12.08 11.88
CA VAL A 218 -23.37 -11.16 12.77
C VAL A 218 -22.41 -10.45 13.72
N TRP A 219 -21.41 -11.16 14.24
CA TRP A 219 -20.38 -10.59 15.09
C TRP A 219 -19.55 -9.54 14.37
N ILE A 220 -19.04 -9.83 13.17
CA ILE A 220 -18.26 -8.86 12.37
C ILE A 220 -19.10 -7.62 12.04
N LEU A 221 -20.38 -7.79 11.68
CA LEU A 221 -21.29 -6.66 11.43
C LEU A 221 -21.51 -5.84 12.71
N TYR A 222 -21.69 -6.52 13.85
CA TYR A 222 -21.84 -5.88 15.14
C TYR A 222 -20.59 -5.08 15.53
N THR A 223 -19.41 -5.71 15.54
CA THR A 223 -18.17 -5.06 15.96
C THR A 223 -17.78 -3.91 15.03
N GLY A 224 -18.04 -4.03 13.73
CA GLY A 224 -17.87 -2.93 12.77
C GLY A 224 -18.79 -1.73 13.03
N SER A 225 -19.91 -1.92 13.75
CA SER A 225 -20.83 -0.84 14.13
C SER A 225 -20.63 -0.32 15.55
N ALA A 226 -20.10 -1.15 16.45
CA ALA A 226 -19.94 -0.81 17.87
C ALA A 226 -18.87 0.27 18.10
N GLY A 227 -17.92 0.41 17.16
CA GLY A 227 -16.73 1.23 17.32
C GLY A 227 -15.76 0.60 18.33
N ASN A 228 -14.48 0.98 18.24
CA ASN A 228 -13.45 0.56 19.19
C ASN A 228 -12.38 1.64 19.35
N GLY A 229 -11.56 1.54 20.39
CA GLY A 229 -10.45 2.45 20.64
C GLY A 229 -9.19 2.20 19.82
N LEU A 230 -9.17 1.24 18.89
CA LEU A 230 -7.94 0.73 18.26
C LEU A 230 -7.17 1.82 17.50
N HIS A 231 -7.91 2.72 16.85
CA HIS A 231 -7.36 3.74 15.97
C HIS A 231 -7.42 5.15 16.60
N VAL A 232 -7.62 5.21 17.92
CA VAL A 232 -7.62 6.45 18.70
C VAL A 232 -6.19 6.92 18.93
N LEU A 233 -5.92 8.16 18.57
CA LEU A 233 -4.66 8.81 18.91
C LEU A 233 -4.66 9.24 20.37
N HIS A 234 -3.58 8.93 21.08
CA HIS A 234 -3.49 9.20 22.50
C HIS A 234 -2.94 10.60 22.76
N PRO A 235 -3.62 11.43 23.57
CA PRO A 235 -3.15 12.77 23.89
C PRO A 235 -1.85 12.75 24.70
N VAL A 236 -0.96 13.67 24.40
CA VAL A 236 0.24 13.99 25.18
C VAL A 236 0.15 15.42 25.69
N LYS A 237 0.68 15.66 26.89
CA LYS A 237 0.69 17.00 27.49
C LYS A 237 1.71 17.89 26.80
N GLU A 238 1.34 19.12 26.47
CA GLU A 238 2.26 20.10 25.91
C GLU A 238 2.98 20.88 27.01
N GLU A 239 4.30 21.04 26.86
CA GLU A 239 5.08 21.94 27.71
C GLU A 239 5.10 23.36 27.12
N GLY A 240 4.40 24.30 27.77
CA GLY A 240 4.20 25.65 27.26
C GLY A 240 5.48 26.43 26.90
N ALA A 241 6.61 26.17 27.58
CA ALA A 241 7.88 26.87 27.34
C ALA A 241 8.50 26.61 25.95
N GLN A 242 8.09 25.53 25.30
CA GLN A 242 8.60 25.11 23.99
C GLN A 242 7.62 25.39 22.85
N LEU A 243 6.44 25.96 23.17
CA LEU A 243 5.44 26.35 22.19
C LEU A 243 5.77 27.74 21.63
N VAL A 244 5.95 27.80 20.31
CA VAL A 244 6.27 29.06 19.62
C VAL A 244 4.96 29.75 19.22
N SER A 245 4.74 30.96 19.72
CA SER A 245 3.60 31.79 19.33
C SER A 245 3.77 32.40 17.94
N ILE A 246 2.67 32.84 17.34
CA ILE A 246 2.69 33.54 16.04
C ILE A 246 3.57 34.81 16.09
N ASP A 247 3.55 35.56 17.19
CA ASP A 247 4.37 36.76 17.33
C ASP A 247 5.86 36.44 17.44
N THR A 248 6.21 35.37 18.17
CA THR A 248 7.60 34.87 18.24
C THR A 248 8.10 34.48 16.85
N PHE A 249 7.25 33.78 16.09
CA PHE A 249 7.55 33.38 14.72
C PHE A 249 7.73 34.60 13.80
N LYS A 250 6.79 35.56 13.82
CA LYS A 250 6.88 36.82 13.06
C LYS A 250 8.13 37.63 13.40
N ASN A 251 8.48 37.72 14.68
CA ASN A 251 9.68 38.41 15.13
C ASN A 251 10.94 37.73 14.59
N LYS A 252 11.01 36.40 14.57
CA LYS A 252 12.12 35.67 13.95
C LYS A 252 12.21 35.98 12.45
N ILE A 253 11.09 36.02 11.71
CA ILE A 253 11.07 36.40 10.29
C ILE A 253 11.70 37.79 10.10
N LYS A 254 11.35 38.78 10.93
CA LYS A 254 11.93 40.13 10.86
C LYS A 254 13.46 40.14 11.03
N THR A 255 14.01 39.22 11.83
CA THR A 255 15.45 39.10 12.02
C THR A 255 16.21 38.51 10.83
N LEU A 256 15.52 37.91 9.85
CA LEU A 256 16.16 37.32 8.66
C LEU A 256 16.76 38.36 7.70
N SER A 257 16.84 39.64 8.06
CA SER A 257 17.34 40.75 7.23
C SER A 257 16.68 40.74 5.85
N ILE A 258 15.39 41.07 5.79
CA ILE A 258 14.65 41.18 4.52
C ILE A 258 14.76 42.64 4.07
N ASP A 259 15.64 42.92 3.10
CA ASP A 259 15.64 44.22 2.42
C ASP A 259 14.43 44.27 1.48
N PRO A 260 13.45 45.18 1.70
CA PRO A 260 12.22 45.23 0.92
C PRO A 260 12.52 45.38 -0.57
N GLY A 261 12.06 44.41 -1.37
CA GLY A 261 12.26 44.39 -2.82
C GLY A 261 13.57 43.77 -3.32
N LYS A 262 14.47 43.33 -2.44
CA LYS A 262 15.69 42.56 -2.83
C LYS A 262 15.69 41.12 -2.34
N ASP A 263 15.07 40.84 -1.20
CA ASP A 263 15.06 39.49 -0.62
C ASP A 263 13.82 38.69 -1.00
N THR A 264 14.06 37.48 -1.50
CA THR A 264 13.01 36.53 -1.87
C THR A 264 12.70 35.59 -0.70
N MET A 265 11.41 35.43 -0.39
CA MET A 265 10.92 34.42 0.55
C MET A 265 10.33 33.22 -0.19
N TYR A 266 10.49 32.04 0.39
CA TYR A 266 10.00 30.80 -0.18
C TYR A 266 8.85 30.23 0.64
N PHE A 267 7.81 29.81 -0.05
CA PHE A 267 6.70 29.03 0.49
C PHE A 267 6.60 27.77 -0.34
N VAL A 268 6.65 26.61 0.30
CA VAL A 268 6.72 25.31 -0.39
C VAL A 268 5.43 24.55 -0.15
N SER A 269 4.83 24.06 -1.22
CA SER A 269 3.72 23.09 -1.17
C SER A 269 4.18 21.76 -1.76
N SER A 270 3.62 20.65 -1.29
CA SER A 270 3.93 19.33 -1.82
C SER A 270 2.71 18.46 -1.98
N TYR A 271 2.53 17.96 -3.20
CA TYR A 271 1.48 17.03 -3.54
C TYR A 271 1.57 15.72 -2.76
N GLY A 272 0.41 15.13 -2.50
CA GLY A 272 0.29 13.77 -1.97
C GLY A 272 0.70 12.69 -2.96
N GLY A 273 0.69 11.43 -2.50
CA GLY A 273 1.05 10.29 -3.35
C GLY A 273 1.92 9.22 -2.68
N GLY A 274 1.79 9.06 -1.37
CA GLY A 274 2.45 8.00 -0.59
C GLY A 274 3.97 8.09 -0.62
N LEU A 275 4.65 6.95 -0.55
CA LEU A 275 6.11 6.89 -0.46
C LEU A 275 6.80 7.56 -1.67
N ARG A 276 6.16 7.54 -2.85
CA ARG A 276 6.61 8.29 -4.02
C ARG A 276 6.70 9.79 -3.74
N ALA A 277 5.64 10.38 -3.18
CA ALA A 277 5.63 11.79 -2.79
C ALA A 277 6.66 12.07 -1.70
N THR A 278 6.74 11.21 -0.68
CA THR A 278 7.71 11.33 0.42
C THR A 278 9.14 11.39 -0.11
N ALA A 279 9.51 10.43 -0.94
CA ALA A 279 10.84 10.34 -1.55
C ALA A 279 11.14 11.54 -2.45
N TRP A 280 10.23 11.88 -3.37
CA TRP A 280 10.41 13.01 -4.29
C TRP A 280 10.60 14.34 -3.55
N THR A 281 9.79 14.57 -2.52
CA THR A 281 9.86 15.76 -1.67
C THR A 281 11.20 15.88 -0.98
N MET A 282 11.66 14.82 -0.30
CA MET A 282 12.96 14.85 0.39
C MET A 282 14.13 15.00 -0.58
N LEU A 283 14.06 14.38 -1.76
CA LEU A 283 15.06 14.51 -2.81
C LEU A 283 15.17 15.94 -3.34
N LEU A 284 14.04 16.60 -3.61
CA LEU A 284 14.00 18.01 -4.02
C LEU A 284 14.47 18.95 -2.91
N LEU A 285 14.04 18.74 -1.67
CA LEU A 285 14.49 19.54 -0.54
C LEU A 285 16.00 19.42 -0.32
N GLU A 286 16.58 18.21 -0.43
CA GLU A 286 18.03 18.03 -0.31
C GLU A 286 18.82 18.67 -1.47
N GLU A 287 18.24 18.74 -2.67
CA GLU A 287 18.83 19.49 -3.77
C GLU A 287 18.77 21.01 -3.50
N LEU A 288 17.62 21.52 -3.07
CA LEU A 288 17.40 22.93 -2.77
C LEU A 288 18.18 23.41 -1.54
N GLN A 289 18.45 22.52 -0.58
CA GLN A 289 19.26 22.79 0.61
C GLN A 289 20.69 23.24 0.26
N LYS A 290 21.18 22.88 -0.93
CA LYS A 290 22.50 23.33 -1.43
C LYS A 290 22.53 24.81 -1.76
N HIS A 291 21.37 25.45 -1.94
CA HIS A 291 21.28 26.87 -2.24
C HIS A 291 21.37 27.69 -0.96
N PRO A 292 22.33 28.62 -0.84
CA PRO A 292 22.62 29.29 0.44
C PRO A 292 21.43 29.98 1.10
N ARG A 293 20.54 30.57 0.30
CA ARG A 293 19.39 31.35 0.80
C ARG A 293 18.14 30.52 1.04
N PHE A 294 17.99 29.36 0.38
CA PHE A 294 16.76 28.58 0.46
C PHE A 294 16.43 28.11 1.89
N PRO A 295 17.37 27.51 2.67
CA PRO A 295 17.09 27.09 4.03
C PRO A 295 16.75 28.24 4.98
N GLU A 296 17.35 29.41 4.76
CA GLU A 296 17.21 30.58 5.63
C GLU A 296 15.94 31.39 5.34
N LYS A 297 15.42 31.32 4.12
CA LYS A 297 14.31 32.16 3.65
C LYS A 297 13.04 31.34 3.33
N THR A 298 13.02 30.04 3.61
CA THR A 298 11.79 29.24 3.51
C THR A 298 10.94 29.46 4.75
N ILE A 299 9.81 30.14 4.59
CA ILE A 299 8.96 30.59 5.69
C ILE A 299 7.99 29.50 6.13
N ALA A 300 7.35 28.85 5.17
CA ALA A 300 6.38 27.80 5.44
C ALA A 300 6.45 26.68 4.41
N MET A 301 6.17 25.47 4.87
CA MET A 301 5.97 24.29 4.05
C MET A 301 4.62 23.66 4.38
N SER A 302 3.81 23.40 3.36
CA SER A 302 2.54 22.68 3.52
C SER A 302 2.50 21.47 2.60
N GLY A 303 1.87 20.39 3.04
CA GLY A 303 1.74 19.21 2.22
C GLY A 303 0.60 18.32 2.65
N VAL A 304 0.44 17.25 1.89
CA VAL A 304 -0.65 16.28 2.04
C VAL A 304 -0.10 14.88 1.85
N SER A 305 -0.67 13.88 2.52
CA SER A 305 -0.27 12.48 2.35
C SER A 305 1.25 12.31 2.51
N GLY A 306 1.86 11.48 1.67
CA GLY A 306 3.31 11.31 1.60
C GLY A 306 4.11 12.58 1.33
N GLY A 307 3.53 13.59 0.66
CA GLY A 307 4.19 14.88 0.45
C GLY A 307 4.52 15.55 1.79
N PHE A 308 3.56 15.59 2.71
CA PHE A 308 3.80 16.11 4.05
C PHE A 308 4.74 15.25 4.89
N LEU A 309 4.66 13.91 4.78
CA LEU A 309 5.65 13.04 5.43
C LEU A 309 7.07 13.43 4.97
N GLY A 310 7.26 13.70 3.68
CA GLY A 310 8.53 14.17 3.15
C GLY A 310 9.00 15.48 3.80
N LEU A 311 8.11 16.47 3.92
CA LEU A 311 8.40 17.76 4.57
C LEU A 311 8.74 17.58 6.07
N SER A 312 7.93 16.79 6.77
CA SER A 312 8.04 16.52 8.21
C SER A 312 9.33 15.76 8.53
N PHE A 313 9.57 14.64 7.84
CA PHE A 313 10.78 13.82 8.04
C PHE A 313 12.04 14.58 7.66
N TYR A 314 12.04 15.33 6.55
CA TYR A 314 13.20 16.16 6.18
C TYR A 314 13.50 17.22 7.25
N THR A 315 12.46 17.84 7.82
CA THR A 315 12.62 18.81 8.92
C THR A 315 13.23 18.15 10.16
N SER A 316 12.77 16.97 10.56
CA SER A 316 13.38 16.20 11.66
C SER A 316 14.83 15.84 11.39
N ILE A 317 15.19 15.51 10.14
CA ILE A 317 16.57 15.19 9.74
C ILE A 317 17.46 16.45 9.82
N LEU A 318 16.95 17.60 9.38
CA LEU A 318 17.66 18.89 9.44
C LEU A 318 17.83 19.41 10.86
N ALA A 319 16.87 19.19 11.75
CA ALA A 319 16.89 19.68 13.12
C ALA A 319 18.08 19.16 13.95
N GLU A 320 18.72 18.07 13.51
CA GLU A 320 19.90 17.47 14.14
C GLU A 320 21.24 18.00 13.60
N ASP A 321 21.24 18.94 12.66
CA ASP A 321 22.45 19.44 11.98
C ASP A 321 23.34 18.31 11.42
N THR A 322 22.70 17.36 10.74
CA THR A 322 23.40 16.19 10.19
C THR A 322 24.12 16.54 8.89
N ALA A 323 25.33 16.00 8.70
CA ALA A 323 26.09 16.18 7.46
C ALA A 323 25.31 15.68 6.23
N ALA A 324 25.48 16.34 5.08
CA ALA A 324 24.71 16.06 3.86
C ALA A 324 24.74 14.58 3.41
N GLN A 325 25.86 13.89 3.60
CA GLN A 325 25.97 12.47 3.26
C GLN A 325 25.09 11.58 4.16
N VAL A 326 25.01 11.92 5.45
CA VAL A 326 24.15 11.21 6.41
C VAL A 326 22.68 11.47 6.08
N ARG A 327 22.32 12.71 5.72
CA ARG A 327 20.95 13.05 5.28
C ARG A 327 20.55 12.23 4.06
N LYS A 328 21.39 12.20 3.02
CA LYS A 328 21.15 11.41 1.82
C LYS A 328 20.98 9.93 2.11
N ALA A 329 21.80 9.36 3.00
CA ALA A 329 21.65 7.97 3.42
C ALA A 329 20.30 7.72 4.12
N LYS A 330 19.86 8.61 5.02
CA LYS A 330 18.53 8.52 5.65
C LYS A 330 17.40 8.63 4.61
N ILE A 331 17.50 9.56 3.66
CA ILE A 331 16.51 9.72 2.57
C ILE A 331 16.44 8.46 1.69
N ASP A 332 17.59 7.90 1.31
CA ASP A 332 17.69 6.66 0.53
C ASP A 332 17.08 5.47 1.30
N MET A 333 17.32 5.37 2.61
CA MET A 333 16.72 4.33 3.46
C MET A 333 15.20 4.45 3.55
N ILE A 334 14.68 5.67 3.76
CA ILE A 334 13.24 5.92 3.86
C ILE A 334 12.56 5.65 2.52
N GLY A 335 13.10 6.19 1.42
CA GLY A 335 12.51 6.06 0.08
C GLY A 335 12.43 4.64 -0.47
N LYS A 336 13.20 3.70 0.11
CA LYS A 336 13.22 2.27 -0.27
C LYS A 336 12.52 1.36 0.75
N HIS A 337 11.99 1.93 1.83
CA HIS A 337 11.49 1.11 2.93
C HIS A 337 10.13 0.45 2.62
N ASN A 338 9.94 -0.76 3.12
CA ASN A 338 8.77 -1.58 2.84
C ASN A 338 7.68 -1.44 3.92
N ILE A 339 7.03 -0.27 3.93
CA ILE A 339 5.96 0.04 4.89
C ILE A 339 4.67 -0.72 4.55
N LEU A 340 4.40 -0.96 3.26
CA LEU A 340 3.22 -1.71 2.82
C LEU A 340 3.08 -3.08 3.51
N SER A 341 4.19 -3.77 3.76
CA SER A 341 4.13 -5.05 4.49
C SER A 341 3.67 -4.91 5.93
N ILE A 342 3.99 -3.80 6.59
CA ILE A 342 3.51 -3.50 7.95
C ILE A 342 1.99 -3.36 7.91
N ASP A 343 1.48 -2.52 6.99
CA ASP A 343 0.05 -2.31 6.80
C ASP A 343 -0.69 -3.62 6.58
N ILE A 344 -0.23 -4.44 5.63
CA ILE A 344 -0.88 -5.70 5.27
C ILE A 344 -0.80 -6.74 6.40
N ALA A 345 0.37 -6.90 7.03
CA ALA A 345 0.56 -7.89 8.10
C ALA A 345 -0.32 -7.59 9.32
N TYR A 346 -0.48 -6.31 9.66
CA TYR A 346 -1.33 -5.90 10.78
C TYR A 346 -2.81 -5.89 10.37
N LEU A 347 -3.15 -5.35 9.19
CA LEU A 347 -4.53 -5.32 8.67
C LEU A 347 -5.14 -6.71 8.61
N LEU A 348 -4.40 -7.72 8.13
CA LEU A 348 -4.86 -9.11 8.05
C LEU A 348 -4.56 -9.91 9.34
N GLY A 349 -3.86 -9.31 10.29
CA GLY A 349 -3.33 -9.95 11.49
C GLY A 349 -3.86 -9.32 12.76
N PHE A 350 -2.98 -8.62 13.48
CA PHE A 350 -3.31 -8.08 14.80
C PHE A 350 -4.50 -7.12 14.78
N ASP A 351 -4.55 -6.18 13.84
CA ASP A 351 -5.66 -5.23 13.75
C ASP A 351 -6.96 -5.97 13.42
N PHE A 352 -6.94 -6.93 12.48
CA PHE A 352 -8.12 -7.76 12.17
C PHE A 352 -8.70 -8.43 13.41
N VAL A 353 -7.85 -9.04 14.23
CA VAL A 353 -8.29 -9.71 15.47
C VAL A 353 -8.82 -8.69 16.47
N ARG A 354 -8.15 -7.54 16.64
CA ARG A 354 -8.56 -6.50 17.60
C ARG A 354 -9.90 -5.86 17.25
N GLU A 355 -10.17 -5.66 15.96
CA GLU A 355 -11.46 -5.20 15.44
C GLU A 355 -12.62 -6.14 15.82
N MET A 356 -12.34 -7.43 16.07
CA MET A 356 -13.33 -8.39 16.55
C MET A 356 -13.59 -8.29 18.07
N PHE A 357 -12.87 -7.46 18.81
CA PHE A 357 -13.02 -7.31 20.27
C PHE A 357 -13.08 -5.84 20.70
N PRO A 358 -14.19 -5.14 20.40
CA PRO A 358 -14.27 -3.67 20.54
C PRO A 358 -14.18 -3.13 21.98
N TYR A 359 -14.23 -3.99 23.00
CA TYR A 359 -14.19 -3.62 24.42
C TYR A 359 -12.80 -3.76 25.05
N ILE A 360 -11.78 -4.08 24.26
CA ILE A 360 -10.40 -4.20 24.71
C ILE A 360 -9.64 -2.99 24.19
N ASP A 361 -9.57 -1.92 24.99
CA ASP A 361 -8.88 -0.69 24.60
C ASP A 361 -7.36 -0.72 24.89
N SER A 362 -6.89 -1.69 25.68
CA SER A 362 -5.50 -1.76 26.16
C SER A 362 -4.72 -2.91 25.53
N PHE A 363 -4.42 -2.83 24.24
CA PHE A 363 -3.47 -3.75 23.61
C PHE A 363 -2.02 -3.28 23.80
N CYS A 364 -1.09 -4.21 24.00
CA CYS A 364 0.32 -3.89 24.28
C CYS A 364 1.10 -3.28 23.10
N PHE A 365 0.50 -3.19 21.91
CA PHE A 365 1.17 -2.68 20.72
C PHE A 365 0.24 -1.74 19.97
N ASP A 366 0.82 -0.71 19.37
CA ASP A 366 0.11 0.21 18.48
C ASP A 366 -0.58 -0.52 17.31
N ASP A 367 -1.52 0.17 16.69
CA ASP A 367 -2.13 -0.24 15.43
C ASP A 367 -1.11 -0.21 14.27
N ARG A 368 -1.53 -0.62 13.07
CA ARG A 368 -0.65 -0.63 11.89
C ARG A 368 -0.04 0.74 11.55
N ALA A 369 -0.74 1.84 11.82
CA ALA A 369 -0.25 3.17 11.52
C ALA A 369 0.79 3.65 12.54
N GLY A 370 0.56 3.41 13.83
CA GLY A 370 1.52 3.66 14.89
C GLY A 370 2.77 2.80 14.71
N ARG A 371 2.62 1.51 14.38
CA ARG A 371 3.78 0.63 14.06
C ARG A 371 4.59 1.15 12.87
N SER A 372 3.93 1.65 11.83
CA SER A 372 4.60 2.27 10.68
C SER A 372 5.38 3.54 11.08
N MET A 373 4.81 4.37 11.96
CA MET A 373 5.49 5.56 12.48
C MET A 373 6.69 5.20 13.38
N GLN A 374 6.59 4.16 14.21
CA GLN A 374 7.74 3.65 14.96
C GLN A 374 8.88 3.19 14.05
N GLU A 375 8.55 2.55 12.91
CA GLU A 375 9.54 2.13 11.94
C GLU A 375 10.20 3.34 11.26
N TYR A 376 9.42 4.34 10.82
CA TYR A 376 9.96 5.60 10.31
C TYR A 376 10.82 6.33 11.34
N ALA A 377 10.39 6.42 12.60
CA ALA A 377 11.19 7.00 13.67
C ALA A 377 12.57 6.33 13.78
N THR A 378 12.63 5.01 13.55
CA THR A 378 13.88 4.24 13.55
C THR A 378 14.78 4.54 12.37
N LEU A 379 14.21 4.78 11.20
CA LEU A 379 14.97 5.18 10.00
C LEU A 379 15.48 6.63 10.10
N ILE A 380 14.67 7.52 10.66
CA ILE A 380 15.03 8.93 10.84
C ILE A 380 16.08 9.04 11.94
N HIS A 381 15.88 8.38 13.09
CA HIS A 381 16.75 8.46 14.26
C HIS A 381 17.14 7.07 14.78
N PRO A 382 18.34 6.56 14.45
CA PRO A 382 18.76 5.23 14.88
C PRO A 382 19.05 5.10 16.38
N LYS A 383 19.17 6.20 17.13
CA LYS A 383 19.38 6.16 18.59
C LYS A 383 18.06 6.23 19.35
N GLN A 384 17.95 5.45 20.41
CA GLN A 384 16.70 5.28 21.16
C GLN A 384 16.17 6.59 21.74
N ASP A 385 17.03 7.43 22.32
CA ASP A 385 16.61 8.68 22.96
C ASP A 385 16.10 9.71 21.93
N GLU A 386 16.72 9.75 20.75
CA GLU A 386 16.29 10.60 19.64
C GLU A 386 14.95 10.11 19.07
N ARG A 387 14.73 8.79 18.93
CA ARG A 387 13.44 8.21 18.53
C ARG A 387 12.31 8.59 19.47
N LYS A 388 12.54 8.44 20.78
CA LYS A 388 11.52 8.71 21.80
C LYS A 388 11.01 10.14 21.69
N LYS A 389 11.88 11.10 21.41
CA LYS A 389 11.46 12.50 21.19
C LYS A 389 10.43 12.64 20.05
N LEU A 390 10.55 11.88 18.96
CA LEU A 390 9.57 11.96 17.85
C LEU A 390 8.24 11.29 18.19
N LEU A 391 8.31 10.21 18.97
CA LEU A 391 7.16 9.37 19.29
C LEU A 391 6.38 9.87 20.51
N GLU A 392 7.01 10.62 21.41
CA GLU A 392 6.41 10.96 22.71
C GLU A 392 6.21 12.48 22.90
N THR A 393 6.84 13.33 22.07
CA THR A 393 6.69 14.79 22.16
C THR A 393 5.55 15.29 21.27
N SER A 394 4.80 16.29 21.74
CA SER A 394 3.73 16.90 20.93
C SER A 394 4.27 17.49 19.63
N TYR A 395 3.41 17.57 18.61
CA TYR A 395 3.80 18.08 17.30
C TYR A 395 4.38 19.50 17.35
N ARG A 396 3.74 20.42 18.08
CA ARG A 396 4.19 21.81 18.23
C ARG A 396 5.46 21.91 19.06
N GLN A 397 5.56 21.12 20.12
CA GLN A 397 6.71 21.11 21.02
C GLN A 397 7.97 20.57 20.31
N TYR A 398 7.85 19.47 19.55
CA TYR A 398 8.97 18.92 18.78
C TYR A 398 9.47 19.91 17.74
N TRP A 399 8.56 20.52 16.97
CA TRP A 399 8.92 21.56 16.00
C TRP A 399 9.48 22.82 16.67
N GLY A 400 8.88 23.28 17.76
CA GLY A 400 9.31 24.45 18.53
C GLY A 400 10.74 24.29 19.07
N ASN A 401 11.08 23.11 19.56
CA ASN A 401 12.45 22.78 19.97
C ASN A 401 13.45 22.90 18.81
N ALA A 402 13.09 22.44 17.61
CA ALA A 402 13.92 22.60 16.43
C ALA A 402 14.04 24.08 16.02
N PHE A 403 12.95 24.83 16.06
CA PHE A 403 12.88 26.24 15.69
C PHE A 403 13.67 27.16 16.63
N LEU A 404 13.59 26.91 17.93
CA LEU A 404 14.25 27.70 18.97
C LEU A 404 15.73 27.35 19.14
N ASN A 405 16.19 26.20 18.63
CA ASN A 405 17.59 25.79 18.73
C ASN A 405 18.50 26.76 17.95
N PRO A 406 19.46 27.45 18.62
CA PRO A 406 20.32 28.44 17.98
C PRO A 406 21.30 27.84 16.96
N LYS A 407 21.51 26.52 16.95
CA LYS A 407 22.30 25.84 15.92
C LYS A 407 21.57 25.76 14.58
N ASN A 408 20.25 25.80 14.60
CA ASN A 408 19.43 25.77 13.40
C ASN A 408 19.30 27.20 12.85
N LYS A 409 19.50 27.37 11.55
CA LYS A 409 19.41 28.68 10.88
C LYS A 409 17.99 29.25 10.96
N PHE A 410 17.04 28.56 10.35
CA PHE A 410 15.61 28.83 10.39
C PHE A 410 14.87 27.51 10.10
N ILE A 411 13.78 27.26 10.81
CA ILE A 411 12.91 26.09 10.57
C ILE A 411 11.57 26.63 10.06
N PRO A 412 11.11 26.23 8.86
CA PRO A 412 9.84 26.70 8.31
C PRO A 412 8.66 26.22 9.15
N ALA A 413 7.58 27.01 9.17
CA ALA A 413 6.30 26.55 9.69
C ALA A 413 5.83 25.31 8.89
N LEU A 414 5.37 24.28 9.59
CA LEU A 414 4.87 23.05 8.96
C LEU A 414 3.35 22.97 9.07
N ILE A 415 2.69 22.77 7.92
CA ILE A 415 1.24 22.70 7.79
C ILE A 415 0.84 21.39 7.11
N GLY A 416 0.36 20.42 7.88
CA GLY A 416 -0.12 19.13 7.38
C GLY A 416 -1.63 19.12 7.23
N ASN A 417 -2.14 18.63 6.09
CA ASN A 417 -3.58 18.66 5.81
C ASN A 417 -4.18 17.25 5.78
N SER A 418 -5.33 17.08 6.42
CA SER A 418 -6.13 15.86 6.47
C SER A 418 -7.59 16.14 6.11
N THR A 419 -8.37 15.10 5.86
CA THR A 419 -9.81 15.23 5.56
C THR A 419 -10.62 14.65 6.70
N GLY A 420 -11.50 15.44 7.32
CA GLY A 420 -12.40 14.97 8.37
C GLY A 420 -13.68 14.36 7.81
N THR A 421 -14.21 13.32 8.44
CA THR A 421 -15.49 12.69 8.05
C THR A 421 -16.72 13.57 8.33
N HIS A 422 -16.53 14.69 9.03
CA HIS A 422 -17.55 15.66 9.43
C HIS A 422 -17.56 16.92 8.52
N SER A 423 -17.31 16.76 7.22
CA SER A 423 -17.36 17.84 6.21
C SER A 423 -16.45 19.04 6.48
N ARG A 424 -15.33 18.85 7.18
CA ARG A 424 -14.27 19.85 7.36
C ARG A 424 -12.92 19.19 7.11
N TYR A 425 -11.93 19.98 6.71
CA TYR A 425 -10.56 19.50 6.60
C TYR A 425 -9.82 19.71 7.93
N GLY A 426 -8.91 18.80 8.27
CA GLY A 426 -8.05 18.90 9.45
C GLY A 426 -6.72 19.53 9.08
N VAL A 427 -6.14 20.32 9.98
CA VAL A 427 -4.82 20.92 9.81
C VAL A 427 -3.98 20.69 11.07
N ALA A 428 -2.80 20.11 10.89
CA ALA A 428 -1.72 20.13 11.87
C ALA A 428 -0.81 21.33 11.60
N PHE A 429 -0.84 22.32 12.49
CA PHE A 429 -0.05 23.54 12.35
C PHE A 429 0.98 23.69 13.46
N SER A 430 2.24 23.86 13.08
CA SER A 430 3.36 23.82 14.01
C SER A 430 3.45 25.04 14.94
N ILE A 431 2.89 26.17 14.54
CA ILE A 431 2.86 27.39 15.35
C ILE A 431 1.65 27.34 16.28
N ASN A 432 1.86 27.68 17.54
CA ASN A 432 0.79 27.74 18.51
C ASN A 432 -0.02 29.04 18.32
N ASN A 433 -1.33 28.88 18.14
CA ASN A 433 -2.31 29.95 18.00
C ASN A 433 -3.54 29.71 18.91
N ASN A 434 -3.25 29.28 20.15
CA ASN A 434 -4.21 28.77 21.13
C ASN A 434 -5.43 29.68 21.35
N LYS A 435 -6.62 29.10 21.53
CA LYS A 435 -7.89 29.83 21.71
C LYS A 435 -7.97 30.76 22.91
N GLN A 436 -7.10 30.58 23.92
CA GLN A 436 -7.07 31.42 25.11
C GLN A 436 -6.45 32.80 24.85
N ASP A 437 -5.70 32.93 23.74
CA ASP A 437 -5.22 34.20 23.25
C ASP A 437 -6.29 34.81 22.33
N PHE A 438 -7.20 35.60 22.92
CA PHE A 438 -8.34 36.22 22.23
C PHE A 438 -7.95 37.10 21.02
N ALA A 439 -6.66 37.36 20.81
CA ALA A 439 -6.16 38.21 19.74
C ALA A 439 -6.26 37.59 18.34
N LEU A 440 -6.15 36.26 18.16
CA LEU A 440 -6.04 35.64 16.83
C LEU A 440 -6.56 34.18 16.76
N PRO A 441 -7.83 33.93 16.38
CA PRO A 441 -8.36 32.57 16.28
C PRO A 441 -7.75 31.81 15.09
N PHE A 442 -7.46 30.52 15.27
CA PHE A 442 -7.03 29.58 14.21
C PHE A 442 -7.85 29.69 12.91
N ASP A 443 -9.15 29.88 13.05
CA ASP A 443 -10.09 30.06 11.93
C ASP A 443 -9.81 31.30 11.06
N SER A 444 -9.11 32.31 11.60
CA SER A 444 -8.67 33.49 10.84
C SER A 444 -7.49 33.20 9.90
N ILE A 445 -6.71 32.14 10.20
CA ILE A 445 -5.60 31.67 9.38
C ILE A 445 -6.08 30.58 8.43
N PHE A 446 -6.87 29.62 8.92
CA PHE A 446 -7.36 28.47 8.16
C PHE A 446 -8.89 28.39 8.20
N PRO A 447 -9.60 29.20 7.40
CA PRO A 447 -11.07 29.19 7.39
C PRO A 447 -11.64 27.81 7.06
N GLY A 448 -12.57 27.32 7.89
CA GLY A 448 -13.22 26.02 7.70
C GLY A 448 -12.39 24.81 8.14
N ALA A 449 -11.12 25.00 8.52
CA ALA A 449 -10.28 23.93 9.03
C ALA A 449 -10.65 23.54 10.47
N VAL A 450 -10.25 22.34 10.88
CA VAL A 450 -10.20 21.92 12.28
C VAL A 450 -8.74 21.81 12.69
N ASP A 451 -8.36 22.50 13.75
CA ASP A 451 -7.06 22.26 14.39
C ASP A 451 -7.08 20.88 15.03
N ILE A 452 -6.30 19.94 14.46
CA ILE A 452 -6.25 18.56 14.95
C ILE A 452 -5.33 18.41 16.16
N LEU A 453 -4.55 19.45 16.50
CA LEU A 453 -3.58 19.44 17.59
C LEU A 453 -4.15 20.03 18.88
N GLU A 454 -5.18 20.88 18.79
CA GLU A 454 -5.80 21.49 19.97
C GLU A 454 -6.81 20.53 20.62
N LEU A 455 -6.42 19.86 21.71
CA LEU A 455 -7.29 18.97 22.49
C LEU A 455 -7.72 19.62 23.82
N GLU A 456 -8.50 18.91 24.62
CA GLU A 456 -8.95 19.42 25.93
C GLU A 456 -7.77 19.61 26.91
N GLY A 457 -7.74 20.78 27.57
CA GLY A 457 -6.64 21.18 28.45
C GLY A 457 -5.36 21.49 27.67
N ASP A 458 -4.21 21.33 28.33
CA ASP A 458 -2.89 21.54 27.71
C ASP A 458 -2.40 20.26 26.99
N HIS A 459 -3.26 19.64 26.18
CA HIS A 459 -2.95 18.39 25.48
C HIS A 459 -2.99 18.55 23.97
N SER A 460 -2.22 17.71 23.30
CA SER A 460 -2.09 17.62 21.85
C SER A 460 -1.77 16.17 21.46
N ILE A 461 -1.47 15.92 20.19
CA ILE A 461 -0.99 14.62 19.70
C ILE A 461 0.51 14.69 19.38
N THR A 462 1.15 13.53 19.35
CA THR A 462 2.60 13.42 19.12
C THR A 462 2.99 13.89 17.71
N TYR A 463 4.26 14.22 17.51
CA TYR A 463 4.76 14.70 16.21
C TYR A 463 4.48 13.71 15.07
N LEU A 464 4.72 12.42 15.32
CA LEU A 464 4.47 11.39 14.31
C LEU A 464 3.00 10.99 14.20
N ASP A 465 2.17 11.12 15.24
CA ASP A 465 0.72 10.90 15.12
C ASP A 465 0.06 11.97 14.26
N ALA A 466 0.43 13.24 14.46
CA ALA A 466 -0.01 14.34 13.61
C ALA A 466 0.46 14.14 12.15
N THR A 467 1.72 13.75 11.96
CA THR A 467 2.27 13.44 10.63
C THR A 467 1.59 12.23 9.99
N SER A 468 1.23 11.21 10.75
CA SER A 468 0.53 10.03 10.27
C SER A 468 -0.92 10.32 9.90
N THR A 469 -1.57 11.25 10.59
CA THR A 469 -2.98 11.62 10.35
C THR A 469 -3.22 12.14 8.94
N VAL A 470 -2.22 12.77 8.32
CA VAL A 470 -2.34 13.31 6.96
C VAL A 470 -2.14 12.27 5.86
N GLU A 471 -1.67 11.05 6.19
CA GLU A 471 -1.36 9.95 5.28
C GLU A 471 -2.16 8.66 5.62
N ARG A 472 -3.47 8.80 5.79
CA ARG A 472 -4.36 7.66 6.04
C ARG A 472 -4.97 7.13 4.74
N PHE A 473 -4.18 6.31 4.03
CA PHE A 473 -4.59 5.63 2.80
C PHE A 473 -5.84 4.75 2.99
N PRO A 474 -6.78 4.76 2.03
CA PRO A 474 -8.01 3.98 2.13
C PRO A 474 -7.73 2.50 2.14
N ILE A 475 -8.49 1.73 2.92
CA ILE A 475 -8.39 0.27 3.09
C ILE A 475 -7.11 -0.17 3.81
N PHE A 476 -5.95 0.38 3.44
CA PHE A 476 -4.63 -0.01 3.95
C PHE A 476 -4.28 0.67 5.28
N SER A 477 -4.53 1.96 5.43
CA SER A 477 -4.43 2.66 6.72
C SER A 477 -5.78 2.74 7.41
N PRO A 478 -5.81 2.77 8.74
CA PRO A 478 -7.02 3.10 9.47
C PRO A 478 -7.25 4.59 9.50
N THR A 479 -8.50 5.00 9.69
CA THR A 479 -8.82 6.41 9.99
C THR A 479 -8.15 6.79 11.31
N ALA A 480 -7.65 8.03 11.42
CA ALA A 480 -7.14 8.54 12.68
C ALA A 480 -8.31 9.08 13.50
N GLN A 481 -8.60 8.47 14.65
CA GLN A 481 -9.64 8.97 15.53
C GLN A 481 -9.02 9.91 16.57
N ILE A 482 -9.48 11.16 16.58
CA ILE A 482 -9.05 12.18 17.54
C ILE A 482 -10.25 12.50 18.44
N LYS A 483 -10.12 12.22 19.74
CA LYS A 483 -11.20 12.40 20.70
C LYS A 483 -11.65 13.87 20.72
N GLY A 484 -12.96 14.10 20.63
CA GLY A 484 -13.56 15.44 20.57
C GLY A 484 -13.46 16.14 19.20
N LYS A 485 -12.77 15.56 18.21
CA LYS A 485 -12.61 16.14 16.86
C LYS A 485 -13.22 15.27 15.76
N GLY A 486 -13.19 13.94 15.92
CA GLY A 486 -13.77 12.99 14.96
C GLY A 486 -12.71 12.13 14.27
N HIS A 487 -13.04 11.65 13.07
CA HIS A 487 -12.16 10.78 12.27
C HIS A 487 -11.54 11.56 11.12
N PHE A 488 -10.23 11.36 10.94
CA PHE A 488 -9.44 12.00 9.90
C PHE A 488 -8.83 10.95 8.95
N LEU A 489 -8.85 11.30 7.67
CA LEU A 489 -8.36 10.54 6.53
C LEU A 489 -7.25 11.34 5.82
N ASP A 490 -6.64 10.73 4.81
CA ASP A 490 -5.70 11.42 3.91
C ASP A 490 -6.28 12.76 3.39
N GLY A 491 -5.48 13.83 3.42
CA GLY A 491 -5.91 15.14 2.95
C GLY A 491 -6.17 15.20 1.44
N GLY A 492 -5.64 14.24 0.67
CA GLY A 492 -5.78 14.17 -0.78
C GLY A 492 -7.23 14.02 -1.23
N TYR A 493 -8.12 13.55 -0.36
CA TYR A 493 -9.56 13.52 -0.60
C TYR A 493 -10.22 14.89 -0.73
N PHE A 494 -9.65 15.91 -0.10
CA PHE A 494 -10.15 17.26 -0.16
C PHE A 494 -9.31 18.12 -1.11
N GLU A 495 -8.00 18.22 -0.86
CA GLU A 495 -7.09 19.10 -1.59
C GLU A 495 -5.70 18.46 -1.59
N ASN A 496 -5.26 17.87 -2.70
CA ASN A 496 -4.07 17.02 -2.75
C ASN A 496 -2.72 17.78 -2.91
N SER A 497 -2.71 19.11 -3.10
CA SER A 497 -1.48 19.89 -3.31
C SER A 497 -0.88 20.51 -2.05
N GLY A 498 -1.71 20.77 -1.02
CA GLY A 498 -1.34 21.56 0.16
C GLY A 498 -1.28 23.06 -0.10
N LEU A 499 -1.62 23.53 -1.30
CA LEU A 499 -1.61 24.95 -1.67
C LEU A 499 -2.63 25.75 -0.89
N LEU A 500 -3.82 25.20 -0.61
CA LEU A 500 -4.88 25.93 0.05
C LEU A 500 -4.43 26.49 1.41
N SER A 501 -3.87 25.63 2.25
CA SER A 501 -3.42 26.02 3.58
C SER A 501 -2.13 26.84 3.55
N LEU A 502 -1.20 26.53 2.62
CA LEU A 502 0.00 27.34 2.42
C LEU A 502 -0.34 28.79 2.07
N ILE A 503 -1.24 28.99 1.10
CA ILE A 503 -1.65 30.33 0.67
C ILE A 503 -2.49 31.01 1.76
N SER A 504 -3.34 30.29 2.48
CA SER A 504 -4.10 30.88 3.59
C SER A 504 -3.17 31.46 4.67
N PHE A 505 -2.09 30.74 5.00
CA PHE A 505 -1.08 31.25 5.93
C PHE A 505 -0.24 32.39 5.33
N TYR A 506 0.13 32.31 4.05
CA TYR A 506 0.78 33.40 3.32
C TYR A 506 -0.04 34.69 3.38
N GLU A 507 -1.33 34.64 3.02
CA GLU A 507 -2.23 35.79 3.04
C GLU A 507 -2.43 36.35 4.45
N TYR A 508 -2.41 35.47 5.47
CA TYR A 508 -2.40 35.89 6.86
C TYR A 508 -1.13 36.70 7.20
N LEU A 509 0.06 36.22 6.84
CA LEU A 509 1.31 36.92 7.11
C LEU A 509 1.43 38.22 6.29
N LYS A 510 0.96 38.23 5.04
CA LYS A 510 0.96 39.39 4.14
C LYS A 510 0.20 40.59 4.70
N LYS A 511 -0.81 40.37 5.55
CA LYS A 511 -1.56 41.45 6.23
C LYS A 511 -0.70 42.24 7.21
N ASP A 512 0.38 41.66 7.73
CA ASP A 512 1.33 42.36 8.60
C ASP A 512 2.38 43.08 7.75
N ALA A 513 2.15 44.37 7.52
CA ALA A 513 3.04 45.23 6.73
C ALA A 513 4.49 45.24 7.25
N SER A 514 4.72 44.94 8.54
CA SER A 514 6.07 44.90 9.10
C SER A 514 6.92 43.71 8.63
N LEU A 515 6.31 42.71 7.98
CA LEU A 515 7.00 41.55 7.42
C LEU A 515 7.47 41.76 5.97
N ASN A 516 7.00 42.81 5.28
CA ASN A 516 7.33 43.11 3.88
C ASN A 516 7.13 41.93 2.90
N ILE A 517 6.13 41.09 3.17
CA ILE A 517 5.74 39.97 2.31
C ILE A 517 4.82 40.50 1.21
N THR A 518 5.19 40.30 -0.06
CA THR A 518 4.39 40.69 -1.22
C THR A 518 4.37 39.58 -2.26
N ASP A 519 3.46 39.62 -3.23
CA ASP A 519 3.42 38.64 -4.32
C ASP A 519 4.71 38.70 -5.18
N THR A 520 5.34 39.89 -5.27
CA THR A 520 6.57 40.10 -6.05
C THR A 520 7.84 39.61 -5.36
N THR A 521 7.87 39.62 -4.03
CA THR A 521 9.01 39.19 -3.20
C THR A 521 8.89 37.75 -2.72
N THR A 522 7.83 37.05 -3.11
CA THR A 522 7.54 35.68 -2.65
C THR A 522 7.54 34.72 -3.81
N LYS A 523 8.29 33.61 -3.69
CA LYS A 523 8.22 32.47 -4.61
C LYS A 523 7.39 31.35 -3.97
N ILE A 524 6.32 30.94 -4.66
CA ILE A 524 5.51 29.76 -4.31
C ILE A 524 6.06 28.56 -5.08
N ILE A 525 6.65 27.61 -4.38
CA ILE A 525 7.24 26.41 -4.97
C ILE A 525 6.28 25.25 -4.73
N VAL A 526 5.98 24.48 -5.78
CA VAL A 526 5.01 23.39 -5.71
C VAL A 526 5.66 22.11 -6.19
N PHE A 527 5.86 21.13 -5.31
CA PHE A 527 6.38 19.83 -5.68
C PHE A 527 5.26 18.94 -6.19
N ILE A 528 5.36 18.51 -7.45
CA ILE A 528 4.30 17.77 -8.13
C ILE A 528 4.86 16.42 -8.58
N ASN A 529 4.23 15.33 -8.14
CA ASN A 529 4.57 13.96 -8.54
C ASN A 529 3.46 13.27 -9.35
N SER A 530 2.40 14.00 -9.74
CA SER A 530 1.27 13.46 -10.52
C SER A 530 1.68 13.29 -11.99
N LYS A 531 1.46 12.08 -12.54
CA LYS A 531 1.66 11.79 -13.96
C LYS A 531 0.69 12.60 -14.81
N ASP A 532 -0.56 12.73 -14.36
CA ASP A 532 -1.62 13.45 -15.05
C ASP A 532 -1.29 14.95 -15.14
N ALA A 533 -0.80 15.54 -14.04
CA ALA A 533 -0.31 16.91 -14.03
C ALA A 533 0.90 17.11 -14.97
N TYR A 534 1.82 16.14 -15.03
CA TYR A 534 2.94 16.18 -15.97
C TYR A 534 2.49 16.08 -17.43
N ILE A 535 1.50 15.23 -17.73
CA ILE A 535 0.88 15.15 -19.07
C ILE A 535 0.28 16.51 -19.44
N ARG A 536 -0.53 17.13 -18.59
CA ARG A 536 -1.09 18.46 -18.84
C ARG A 536 0.00 19.50 -19.11
N LYS A 537 1.10 19.47 -18.36
CA LYS A 537 2.26 20.33 -18.59
C LYS A 537 2.90 20.11 -19.97
N VAL A 538 3.03 18.87 -20.43
CA VAL A 538 3.63 18.55 -21.74
C VAL A 538 2.72 18.95 -22.89
N LEU A 539 1.40 18.79 -22.72
CA LEU A 539 0.42 19.14 -23.74
C LEU A 539 0.12 20.65 -23.82
N GLY A 540 0.25 21.37 -22.70
CA GLY A 540 -0.13 22.78 -22.57
C GLY A 540 -1.62 23.02 -22.82
N ASP A 541 -1.99 24.27 -23.12
CA ASP A 541 -3.38 24.67 -23.41
C ASP A 541 -3.92 24.14 -24.77
N SER A 542 -3.17 23.27 -25.45
CA SER A 542 -3.37 22.94 -26.87
C SER A 542 -4.30 21.74 -27.12
N VAL A 543 -4.97 21.20 -26.10
CA VAL A 543 -5.77 19.97 -26.27
C VAL A 543 -7.24 20.28 -26.50
N ILE A 544 -7.65 20.26 -27.77
CA ILE A 544 -9.07 20.28 -28.14
C ILE A 544 -9.54 18.83 -28.24
N VAL A 545 -10.59 18.48 -27.48
CA VAL A 545 -11.21 17.15 -27.50
C VAL A 545 -12.18 17.07 -28.67
N LYS A 546 -11.99 16.11 -29.59
CA LYS A 546 -12.82 15.94 -30.80
C LYS A 546 -13.97 14.96 -30.60
N ASN A 547 -13.70 13.83 -29.95
CA ASN A 547 -14.71 12.84 -29.59
C ASN A 547 -14.50 12.44 -28.14
N GLU A 548 -15.55 12.55 -27.32
CA GLU A 548 -15.55 12.04 -25.95
C GLU A 548 -15.67 10.51 -25.94
N LEU A 549 -14.94 9.87 -25.03
CA LEU A 549 -15.11 8.46 -24.73
C LEU A 549 -16.40 8.27 -23.95
N ALA A 550 -17.37 7.60 -24.57
CA ALA A 550 -18.59 7.19 -23.89
C ALA A 550 -18.24 6.31 -22.69
N THR A 551 -18.48 6.83 -21.48
CA THR A 551 -18.39 6.09 -20.23
C THR A 551 -19.80 5.82 -19.73
N GLY A 552 -20.03 4.62 -19.17
CA GLY A 552 -21.31 4.35 -18.52
C GLY A 552 -21.54 5.35 -17.38
N GLU A 553 -22.80 5.74 -17.14
CA GLU A 553 -23.18 6.75 -16.15
C GLU A 553 -22.55 6.52 -14.76
N MET A 554 -22.62 5.28 -14.26
CA MET A 554 -21.99 4.89 -12.99
C MET A 554 -20.47 5.02 -13.01
N GLY A 555 -19.83 4.71 -14.14
CA GLY A 555 -18.39 4.89 -14.31
C GLY A 555 -18.00 6.36 -14.28
N ALA A 556 -18.75 7.21 -14.99
CA ALA A 556 -18.52 8.65 -15.01
C ALA A 556 -18.68 9.27 -13.61
N ILE A 557 -19.75 8.92 -12.89
CA ILE A 557 -20.00 9.39 -11.51
C ILE A 557 -18.85 8.95 -10.58
N LEU A 558 -18.51 7.65 -10.59
CA LEU A 558 -17.44 7.12 -9.73
C LEU A 558 -16.09 7.76 -10.03
N SER A 559 -15.75 7.94 -11.31
CA SER A 559 -14.48 8.57 -11.72
C SER A 559 -14.42 10.05 -11.34
N THR A 560 -15.54 10.78 -11.35
CA THR A 560 -15.56 12.18 -10.90
C THR A 560 -15.45 12.29 -9.38
N VAL A 561 -16.11 11.40 -8.63
CA VAL A 561 -16.00 11.38 -7.15
C VAL A 561 -14.61 10.95 -6.69
N ALA A 562 -13.92 10.11 -7.47
CA ALA A 562 -12.56 9.66 -7.18
C ALA A 562 -11.45 10.61 -7.68
N ASP A 563 -11.79 11.67 -8.43
CA ASP A 563 -10.81 12.60 -8.98
C ASP A 563 -10.37 13.60 -7.91
N ILE A 564 -9.12 13.41 -7.45
CA ILE A 564 -8.49 14.24 -6.42
C ILE A 564 -7.73 15.45 -6.98
N ASP A 565 -7.65 15.59 -8.31
CA ASP A 565 -6.84 16.63 -8.97
C ASP A 565 -7.68 17.87 -9.37
N ILE A 566 -9.01 17.80 -9.36
CA ILE A 566 -9.89 18.92 -9.75
C ILE A 566 -9.59 20.20 -8.94
N LEU A 567 -9.63 20.12 -7.61
CA LEU A 567 -9.37 21.29 -6.75
C LEU A 567 -7.91 21.75 -6.82
N PRO A 568 -6.89 20.88 -6.70
CA PRO A 568 -5.49 21.24 -6.89
C PRO A 568 -5.22 22.01 -8.18
N LEU A 569 -5.75 21.54 -9.33
CA LEU A 569 -5.55 22.20 -10.62
C LEU A 569 -6.21 23.59 -10.66
N ALA A 570 -7.43 23.71 -10.13
CA ALA A 570 -8.11 25.01 -10.03
C ALA A 570 -7.34 26.02 -9.16
N LEU A 571 -6.76 25.55 -8.04
CA LEU A 571 -5.89 26.38 -7.19
C LEU A 571 -4.59 26.74 -7.89
N GLU A 572 -3.97 25.79 -8.59
CA GLU A 572 -2.75 26.01 -9.36
C GLU A 572 -2.96 27.11 -10.42
N ASP A 573 -4.03 27.05 -11.20
CA ASP A 573 -4.32 28.07 -12.21
C ASP A 573 -4.62 29.45 -11.60
N LYS A 574 -5.39 29.48 -10.50
CA LYS A 574 -5.65 30.71 -9.75
C LYS A 574 -4.35 31.35 -9.24
N TYR A 575 -3.46 30.57 -8.64
CA TYR A 575 -2.24 31.08 -8.03
C TYR A 575 -1.12 31.33 -9.05
N LYS A 576 -1.11 30.63 -10.19
CA LYS A 576 -0.30 31.04 -11.36
C LYS A 576 -0.67 32.44 -11.82
N GLN A 577 -1.96 32.79 -11.86
CA GLN A 577 -2.39 34.15 -12.22
C GLN A 577 -1.96 35.19 -11.16
N GLN A 578 -2.06 34.85 -9.87
CA GLN A 578 -1.68 35.75 -8.78
C GLN A 578 -0.16 36.02 -8.74
N PHE A 579 0.67 34.99 -8.77
CA PHE A 579 2.11 35.11 -8.57
C PHE A 579 2.92 35.17 -9.87
N GLY A 580 2.31 34.88 -11.02
CA GLY A 580 2.97 34.88 -12.32
C GLY A 580 4.23 34.00 -12.32
N LYS A 581 5.37 34.59 -12.71
CA LYS A 581 6.68 33.89 -12.75
C LYS A 581 7.17 33.37 -11.40
N ASN A 582 6.63 33.90 -10.29
CA ASN A 582 6.99 33.51 -8.94
C ASN A 582 6.23 32.26 -8.47
N PHE A 583 5.25 31.77 -9.23
CA PHE A 583 4.69 30.43 -9.07
C PHE A 583 5.58 29.42 -9.81
N ILE A 584 6.16 28.47 -9.08
CA ILE A 584 7.21 27.56 -9.57
C ILE A 584 6.81 26.11 -9.32
N PRO A 585 6.09 25.47 -10.25
CA PRO A 585 5.79 24.04 -10.17
C PRO A 585 7.01 23.21 -10.58
N VAL A 586 7.42 22.28 -9.72
CA VAL A 586 8.53 21.34 -9.92
C VAL A 586 7.95 19.94 -10.13
N TYR A 587 7.81 19.54 -11.38
CA TYR A 587 7.24 18.24 -11.74
C TYR A 587 8.27 17.12 -11.67
N LEU A 588 7.83 15.93 -11.24
CA LEU A 588 8.49 14.67 -11.54
C LEU A 588 8.19 14.27 -13.00
N PRO A 589 9.19 14.19 -13.90
CA PRO A 589 8.96 13.79 -15.28
C PRO A 589 8.58 12.31 -15.41
N TYR A 590 7.63 12.03 -16.33
CA TYR A 590 7.14 10.69 -16.62
C TYR A 590 7.19 10.37 -18.12
N PRO A 591 7.47 9.12 -18.54
CA PRO A 591 7.17 8.71 -19.90
C PRO A 591 5.65 8.71 -20.11
N ILE A 592 5.22 9.23 -21.26
CA ILE A 592 3.83 9.41 -21.64
C ILE A 592 3.52 8.52 -22.85
N THR A 593 2.37 7.87 -22.87
CA THR A 593 1.84 7.19 -24.04
C THR A 593 0.65 7.96 -24.62
N TYR A 594 0.31 7.71 -25.88
CA TYR A 594 -0.88 8.30 -26.47
C TYR A 594 -2.16 7.86 -25.72
N ASP A 595 -2.20 6.61 -25.24
CA ASP A 595 -3.30 6.08 -24.44
C ASP A 595 -3.43 6.80 -23.09
N ASP A 596 -2.32 7.19 -22.46
CA ASP A 596 -2.35 8.01 -21.25
C ASP A 596 -3.04 9.37 -21.50
N VAL A 597 -2.77 9.99 -22.65
CA VAL A 597 -3.40 11.27 -23.03
C VAL A 597 -4.89 11.08 -23.27
N VAL A 598 -5.27 10.04 -24.03
CA VAL A 598 -6.67 9.72 -24.32
C VAL A 598 -7.45 9.42 -23.04
N ALA A 599 -6.84 8.69 -22.09
CA ALA A 599 -7.43 8.39 -20.79
C ALA A 599 -7.63 9.65 -19.95
N LEU A 600 -6.63 10.55 -19.92
CA LEU A 600 -6.69 11.79 -19.15
C LEU A 600 -7.76 12.76 -19.66
N ILE A 601 -7.82 12.97 -20.98
CA ILE A 601 -8.80 13.91 -21.58
C ILE A 601 -10.16 13.26 -21.82
N ARG A 602 -10.28 11.95 -21.55
CA ARG A 602 -11.46 11.12 -21.81
C ARG A 602 -11.97 11.29 -23.24
N GLY A 603 -11.06 11.31 -24.21
CA GLY A 603 -11.42 11.51 -25.61
C GLY A 603 -10.24 11.49 -26.57
N THR A 604 -10.55 11.67 -27.86
CA THR A 604 -9.52 11.75 -28.90
C THR A 604 -9.10 13.21 -29.12
N PRO A 605 -7.79 13.52 -29.12
CA PRO A 605 -7.32 14.88 -29.40
C PRO A 605 -7.57 15.24 -30.87
N ALA A 606 -7.90 16.51 -31.11
CA ALA A 606 -8.17 17.03 -32.46
C ALA A 606 -6.93 17.00 -33.38
N GLU A 607 -5.72 17.15 -32.82
CA GLU A 607 -4.43 17.17 -33.54
C GLU A 607 -3.54 15.98 -33.10
N PRO A 608 -3.89 14.72 -33.45
CA PRO A 608 -3.21 13.53 -32.89
C PRO A 608 -1.72 13.45 -33.24
N LEU A 609 -1.32 13.91 -34.42
CA LEU A 609 0.09 13.91 -34.86
C LEU A 609 0.94 14.88 -34.03
N LYS A 610 0.45 16.09 -33.79
CA LYS A 610 1.15 17.09 -32.95
C LYS A 610 1.29 16.60 -31.52
N ILE A 611 0.24 15.97 -30.98
CA ILE A 611 0.28 15.35 -29.65
C ILE A 611 1.34 14.25 -29.61
N GLN A 612 1.41 13.40 -30.64
CA GLN A 612 2.44 12.37 -30.74
C GLN A 612 3.86 12.95 -30.79
N ASP A 613 4.07 14.06 -31.50
CA ASP A 613 5.37 14.74 -31.56
C ASP A 613 5.79 15.31 -30.19
N LEU A 614 4.87 15.93 -29.45
CA LEU A 614 5.10 16.40 -28.09
C LEU A 614 5.46 15.25 -27.14
N ILE A 615 4.74 14.12 -27.22
CA ILE A 615 5.01 12.91 -26.46
C ILE A 615 6.41 12.38 -26.78
N ASN A 616 6.75 12.25 -28.07
CA ASN A 616 8.05 11.73 -28.52
C ASN A 616 9.19 12.62 -28.04
N ALA A 617 9.04 13.95 -28.13
CA ALA A 617 10.04 14.90 -27.67
C ALA A 617 10.27 14.80 -26.15
N SER A 618 9.20 14.74 -25.35
CA SER A 618 9.28 14.58 -23.89
C SER A 618 9.92 13.23 -23.51
N ASN A 619 9.44 12.13 -24.11
CA ASN A 619 9.95 10.79 -23.83
C ASN A 619 11.42 10.60 -24.22
N LYS A 620 11.87 11.26 -25.30
CA LYS A 620 13.27 11.19 -25.73
C LYS A 620 14.20 11.71 -24.64
N LYS A 621 13.88 12.87 -24.03
CA LYS A 621 14.67 13.44 -22.93
C LYS A 621 14.80 12.47 -21.74
N ILE A 622 13.70 11.82 -21.38
CA ILE A 622 13.68 10.83 -20.30
C ILE A 622 14.50 9.59 -20.70
N SER A 623 14.30 9.09 -21.92
CA SER A 623 14.99 7.90 -22.44
C SER A 623 16.50 8.09 -22.50
N ASP A 624 16.97 9.23 -22.98
CA ASP A 624 18.39 9.58 -23.07
C ASP A 624 19.03 9.63 -21.66
N LEU A 625 18.29 10.14 -20.68
CA LEU A 625 18.74 10.23 -19.29
C LEU A 625 18.84 8.86 -18.60
N ILE A 626 17.89 7.95 -18.87
CA ILE A 626 17.87 6.61 -18.27
C ILE A 626 18.70 5.57 -19.04
N GLY A 627 19.10 5.85 -20.28
CA GLY A 627 19.90 4.96 -21.14
C GLY A 627 21.10 4.34 -20.40
N PRO A 628 21.99 5.15 -19.79
CA PRO A 628 23.16 4.65 -19.05
C PRO A 628 22.84 3.74 -17.87
N TYR A 629 21.62 3.82 -17.32
CA TYR A 629 21.17 2.94 -16.24
C TYR A 629 20.67 1.59 -16.76
N LYS A 630 20.11 1.55 -17.98
CA LYS A 630 19.71 0.30 -18.66
C LYS A 630 20.94 -0.54 -18.99
N ASP A 631 22.02 0.08 -19.45
CA ASP A 631 23.28 -0.60 -19.77
C ASP A 631 23.96 -1.22 -18.54
N LYS A 632 23.64 -0.71 -17.34
CA LYS A 632 24.09 -1.24 -16.04
C LYS A 632 23.11 -2.25 -15.43
N ASN A 633 22.10 -2.70 -16.17
CA ASN A 633 21.09 -3.65 -15.71
C ASN A 633 20.24 -3.13 -14.53
N LEU A 634 20.15 -1.81 -14.34
CA LEU A 634 19.41 -1.17 -13.24
C LEU A 634 17.94 -0.88 -13.60
N PHE A 635 17.58 -0.91 -14.89
CA PHE A 635 16.23 -0.73 -15.46
C PHE A 635 15.32 0.22 -14.67
N PRO A 636 15.68 1.51 -14.49
CA PRO A 636 14.85 2.44 -13.76
C PRO A 636 13.45 2.51 -14.38
N VAL A 637 12.43 2.32 -13.56
CA VAL A 637 11.01 2.34 -13.98
C VAL A 637 10.29 3.51 -13.33
N PRO A 638 9.30 4.12 -13.99
CA PRO A 638 8.53 5.19 -13.36
C PRO A 638 7.88 4.71 -12.05
N PRO A 639 7.90 5.51 -10.98
CA PRO A 639 7.35 5.12 -9.69
C PRO A 639 5.81 5.11 -9.73
N ALA A 640 5.22 4.00 -9.29
CA ALA A 640 3.78 3.90 -9.07
C ALA A 640 3.34 4.72 -7.84
N LEU A 641 2.05 5.03 -7.76
CA LEU A 641 1.43 5.47 -6.50
C LEU A 641 1.47 4.29 -5.54
N ALA A 642 2.30 4.36 -4.49
CA ALA A 642 2.53 3.21 -3.62
C ALA A 642 3.03 3.60 -2.23
N ARG A 643 2.86 2.67 -1.29
CA ARG A 643 3.47 2.68 0.06
C ARG A 643 4.76 1.86 0.15
N VAL A 644 5.24 1.41 -1.00
CA VAL A 644 6.53 0.74 -1.18
C VAL A 644 7.03 1.06 -2.57
N LEU A 645 8.33 1.34 -2.70
CA LEU A 645 8.98 1.56 -3.98
C LEU A 645 9.99 0.46 -4.21
N SER A 646 10.07 -0.04 -5.44
CA SER A 646 11.17 -0.88 -5.86
C SER A 646 12.44 -0.04 -6.00
N ASP A 647 13.61 -0.66 -5.85
CA ASP A 647 14.89 0.04 -6.08
C ASP A 647 14.94 0.74 -7.44
N PRO A 648 14.52 0.11 -8.57
CA PRO A 648 14.52 0.80 -9.86
C PRO A 648 13.58 2.00 -9.93
N ALA A 649 12.45 1.98 -9.19
CA ALA A 649 11.54 3.13 -9.12
C ALA A 649 12.13 4.30 -8.34
N TYR A 650 12.86 4.02 -7.27
CA TYR A 650 13.57 5.04 -6.52
C TYR A 650 14.77 5.62 -7.30
N GLU A 651 15.55 4.77 -7.97
CA GLU A 651 16.65 5.22 -8.84
C GLU A 651 16.15 6.03 -10.04
N TYR A 652 14.95 5.73 -10.57
CA TYR A 652 14.29 6.58 -11.58
C TYR A 652 14.09 8.00 -11.06
N MET A 653 13.57 8.19 -9.85
CA MET A 653 13.38 9.54 -9.28
C MET A 653 14.71 10.27 -9.08
N LYS A 654 15.75 9.57 -8.63
CA LYS A 654 17.11 10.15 -8.52
C LYS A 654 17.66 10.56 -9.87
N ALA A 655 17.43 9.76 -10.91
CA ALA A 655 17.79 10.13 -12.27
C ALA A 655 17.00 11.36 -12.72
N MET A 656 15.70 11.46 -12.42
CA MET A 656 14.86 12.59 -12.80
C MET A 656 15.25 13.93 -12.16
N LEU A 657 15.95 13.94 -11.00
CA LEU A 657 16.59 15.17 -10.51
C LEU A 657 17.60 15.75 -11.51
N GLN A 658 18.18 14.90 -12.36
CA GLN A 658 19.13 15.30 -13.38
C GLN A 658 18.48 15.71 -14.70
N HIS A 659 17.15 15.60 -14.81
CA HIS A 659 16.42 16.01 -16.00
C HIS A 659 16.55 17.53 -16.21
N GLU A 660 16.77 17.94 -17.45
CA GLU A 660 17.02 19.33 -17.85
C GLU A 660 15.97 20.30 -17.26
N GLU A 661 14.69 19.99 -17.44
CA GLU A 661 13.59 20.84 -16.95
C GLU A 661 13.57 20.98 -15.42
N VAL A 662 13.93 19.91 -14.70
CA VAL A 662 14.00 19.94 -13.23
C VAL A 662 15.15 20.83 -12.79
N LYS A 663 16.33 20.69 -13.44
CA LYS A 663 17.49 21.54 -13.18
C LYS A 663 17.20 23.01 -13.48
N GLU A 664 16.57 23.31 -14.60
CA GLU A 664 16.18 24.68 -14.98
C GLU A 664 15.20 25.28 -13.99
N THR A 665 14.22 24.50 -13.54
CA THR A 665 13.23 24.95 -12.55
C THR A 665 13.88 25.19 -11.19
N ILE A 666 14.77 24.31 -10.73
CA ILE A 666 15.56 24.50 -9.52
C ILE A 666 16.47 25.73 -9.65
N ALA A 667 17.09 25.94 -10.82
CA ALA A 667 17.90 27.11 -11.08
C ALA A 667 17.09 28.41 -10.98
N ARG A 668 15.84 28.44 -11.45
CA ARG A 668 14.91 29.59 -11.30
C ARG A 668 14.49 29.89 -9.86
N ILE A 669 14.64 28.94 -8.94
CA ILE A 669 14.37 29.18 -7.52
C ILE A 669 15.45 30.06 -6.91
N ASN A 670 16.68 30.01 -7.43
CA ASN A 670 17.74 30.98 -7.14
C ASN A 670 17.39 32.38 -7.68
#